data_AF-A0A1Y1ZKE9-F1
#
_entry.id   AF-A0A1Y1ZKE9-F1
#
_cell.length_a   1.000
_cell.length_b   1.000
_cell.length_c   1.000
_cell.angle_alpha   90.00
_cell.angle_beta   90.00
_cell.angle_gamma   90.00
#
_symmetry.space_group_name_H-M   'P 1'
#
loop_
_entity.id
_entity.type
_entity.pdbx_description
1 polymer ?
#
loop_
_entity_poly.entity_id
_entity_poly.type
_entity_poly.pdbx_seq_one_letter_code
_entity_poly.pdbx_strand_id
1 'polypeptide(L)'
;MVRLNCMLKGLGMVMLATMAACKKSITLKTLVLSTFSGESESIIGNLNSYGIPFDYIEFSPSNQLKGNLTLYDENNEPKYNLVVINGGYLSYETNNTWVSALNKEQWAYLEEYEAKNSVRRVVLSEDISYNPEIKLQDQNNWGETKDKQDLIVADDDEIKNIFKEARVKITAPLDVNGIYHSRVKIVNTNTTLPFLYYSDDGEKSAVAATITKYEDGREKMSFYFGFGSWSQSSIMLGHLWLTWGTRSLFNGFRRVYFTPHIDDVFLSTELVDVKHNVEYSKYSEEFRTKPEDYQKIAQFQKDVLDIMPEGSFYRVELAFNGNGLLLSVDYDQALEVDGERYVDLEFVKEPGTGDKRWPKENYQFTKGNLSTFEKDDLYKYFAHNETAQREFFWSSHTFTHENLDNASRSDVDNEIRLNIEVADMLGLTEKEYWSGGAIITPQISGLHNKDALEIFRKYGINSATGDLSRPAICNVSNPYLPYYTTMESSNLEGFPVVPRTPTEIYYFCSSREENTWMYNQIYHNYFGKDSTWDEIAERESKRTLLLMTKLRHEAHQFHQANLRYYKKEGEYGESLLEDWTRSVVKLYTKYVDWPLISIKIDRQAETFIERAKLEACGHETKLVIENNKIVGITVTASEGECTVPVTVPEGVDKSSLPSDATLEQIGKDPLTVWVPLKKGETKTFKIEPALEWHVDETAQPVENTTTVTVVESTTTVKEEETTTEAEPTTTKKEETTTEAEPTTTKKEETTTEVEPTTTKKEETTTEVEPTTTKKEETTTEAEPSTTKKEETTTEVEPTTTKKEETTTEVEPTTTKKEETTTEAEPTTPKKEETTTEVEPTTTKKEETTAEAEPTTTKKEETTSEAEPTTTKKEETTAEAEPTTTKKEETTTEAEPTTTKKEETTAEAEPTTTNKEEEETSIVTIYETSTVDVTIVESSTIYVDPTTTVVEKTTTTTKAPTTTTTTEKEITSTEEETTTTTTTTEKKTTTTTTEKKTTKTTTDDEPTETPTEKCNAGWARCGGIGFAGVECCVEGYYCKKQNEWYSQCVPGTAPKEDDDENDETTTVTTITKTKTVTKQPTTKTTVKTTITKTKTTTIDEESTTAAAEETTKTSIDEEECSGPYQKCGGIGFTGPHCCVEGWTCKDFNDYYSQCVKI
;
A
#
# COMPACT_ATOMS: atom_id res chain seq x y z
N MET A 1 42.32 -26.37 2.01
CA MET A 1 43.64 -26.85 1.55
C MET A 1 44.35 -25.81 0.66
N VAL A 2 44.45 -24.54 1.11
CA VAL A 2 44.57 -23.39 0.19
C VAL A 2 46.02 -22.91 -0.09
N ARG A 3 46.99 -23.18 0.80
CA ARG A 3 48.34 -22.57 0.75
C ARG A 3 49.35 -23.17 -0.26
N LEU A 4 48.99 -24.14 -1.10
CA LEU A 4 50.00 -24.89 -1.90
C LEU A 4 50.07 -24.56 -3.40
N ASN A 5 49.04 -23.95 -4.00
CA ASN A 5 48.99 -23.77 -5.47
C ASN A 5 49.78 -22.57 -6.03
N CYS A 6 50.29 -21.67 -5.17
CA CYS A 6 50.95 -20.43 -5.61
C CYS A 6 52.49 -20.41 -5.50
N MET A 7 53.15 -21.47 -5.01
CA MET A 7 54.57 -21.39 -4.60
C MET A 7 55.58 -22.33 -5.27
N LEU A 8 55.22 -23.11 -6.30
CA LEU A 8 56.18 -23.98 -7.01
C LEU A 8 56.17 -23.86 -8.55
N LYS A 9 56.76 -22.76 -9.06
CA LYS A 9 57.40 -22.75 -10.39
C LYS A 9 58.66 -21.87 -10.43
N GLY A 10 59.82 -22.50 -10.65
CA GLY A 10 61.00 -21.91 -11.29
C GLY A 10 61.84 -20.91 -10.48
N LEU A 11 63.00 -21.35 -9.98
CA LEU A 11 64.15 -20.46 -9.80
C LEU A 11 64.56 -19.88 -11.17
N GLY A 12 64.83 -18.56 -11.24
CA GLY A 12 65.76 -18.07 -12.28
C GLY A 12 65.40 -16.82 -13.10
N MET A 13 64.55 -15.88 -12.66
CA MET A 13 64.61 -14.52 -13.20
C MET A 13 64.14 -13.45 -12.22
N VAL A 14 64.74 -12.26 -12.30
CA VAL A 14 64.30 -11.09 -11.52
C VAL A 14 63.20 -10.37 -12.30
N MET A 15 61.96 -10.53 -11.83
CA MET A 15 60.85 -9.62 -12.13
C MET A 15 60.34 -9.03 -10.82
N LEU A 16 59.89 -7.78 -10.86
CA LEU A 16 59.03 -7.24 -9.81
C LEU A 16 57.67 -7.93 -9.93
N ALA A 17 57.46 -8.99 -9.15
CA ALA A 17 56.13 -9.48 -8.88
C ALA A 17 55.43 -8.47 -7.97
N THR A 18 54.61 -7.59 -8.54
CA THR A 18 53.56 -6.92 -7.78
C THR A 18 52.69 -8.00 -7.14
N MET A 19 52.58 -7.98 -5.81
CA MET A 19 51.58 -8.81 -5.14
C MET A 19 50.22 -8.26 -5.54
N ALA A 20 49.54 -8.93 -6.47
CA ALA A 20 48.13 -8.68 -6.72
C ALA A 20 47.39 -8.97 -5.40
N ALA A 21 46.73 -7.96 -4.84
CA ALA A 21 45.91 -8.14 -3.66
C ALA A 21 44.85 -9.21 -3.96
N CYS A 22 44.64 -10.13 -3.01
CA CYS A 22 43.62 -11.16 -3.18
C CYS A 22 42.26 -10.51 -3.00
N LYS A 23 41.69 -10.04 -4.11
CA LYS A 23 40.38 -9.39 -4.20
C LYS A 23 39.32 -10.36 -3.67
N LYS A 24 38.73 -10.02 -2.51
CA LYS A 24 37.64 -10.78 -1.90
C LYS A 24 36.31 -10.19 -2.37
N SER A 25 35.24 -10.99 -2.29
CA SER A 25 33.86 -10.49 -2.41
C SER A 25 33.00 -10.96 -1.24
N ILE A 26 31.85 -10.31 -1.06
CA ILE A 26 30.75 -10.77 -0.21
C ILE A 26 29.43 -10.35 -0.85
N THR A 27 28.46 -11.25 -0.91
CA THR A 27 27.13 -10.94 -1.49
C THR A 27 26.32 -10.08 -0.52
N LEU A 28 25.69 -9.03 -1.05
CA LEU A 28 24.64 -8.28 -0.35
C LEU A 28 23.35 -9.11 -0.37
N LYS A 29 23.16 -9.87 0.71
CA LYS A 29 21.97 -10.68 0.99
C LYS A 29 21.88 -10.88 2.51
N THR A 30 20.67 -10.80 3.06
CA THR A 30 20.46 -11.03 4.50
C THR A 30 20.17 -12.51 4.76
N LEU A 31 20.69 -13.08 5.85
CA LEU A 31 20.22 -14.36 6.39
C LEU A 31 19.27 -14.07 7.55
N VAL A 32 18.00 -14.49 7.43
CA VAL A 32 17.01 -14.39 8.50
C VAL A 32 16.78 -15.79 9.09
N LEU A 33 17.06 -15.94 10.38
CA LEU A 33 16.82 -17.18 11.13
C LEU A 33 15.70 -16.93 12.16
N SER A 34 14.77 -17.87 12.30
CA SER A 34 13.65 -17.73 13.24
C SER A 34 13.26 -19.06 13.88
N THR A 35 12.64 -19.01 15.06
CA THR A 35 11.87 -20.11 15.65
C THR A 35 10.37 -19.83 15.74
N PHE A 36 9.91 -18.68 15.21
CA PHE A 36 8.54 -18.22 15.36
C PHE A 36 8.08 -17.40 14.14
N SER A 37 7.23 -18.00 13.30
CA SER A 37 6.72 -17.41 12.05
C SER A 37 5.98 -16.08 12.29
N GLY A 38 5.06 -16.02 13.25
CA GLY A 38 4.15 -14.87 13.45
C GLY A 38 4.82 -13.53 13.76
N GLU A 39 6.00 -13.52 14.39
CA GLU A 39 6.78 -12.29 14.62
C GLU A 39 7.72 -11.94 13.45
N SER A 40 8.01 -12.92 12.58
CA SER A 40 8.97 -12.78 11.47
C SER A 40 8.48 -11.81 10.39
N GLU A 41 7.18 -11.52 10.32
CA GLU A 41 6.58 -10.51 9.44
C GLU A 41 7.26 -9.15 9.54
N SER A 42 7.63 -8.75 10.75
CA SER A 42 8.24 -7.44 11.02
C SER A 42 9.62 -7.30 10.34
N ILE A 43 10.40 -8.39 10.33
CA ILE A 43 11.72 -8.47 9.69
C ILE A 43 11.57 -8.60 8.18
N ILE A 44 10.78 -9.57 7.73
CA ILE A 44 10.57 -9.87 6.30
C ILE A 44 9.93 -8.68 5.60
N GLY A 45 8.94 -8.03 6.22
CA GLY A 45 8.30 -6.83 5.72
C GLY A 45 9.24 -5.62 5.60
N ASN A 46 10.23 -5.50 6.50
CA ASN A 46 11.24 -4.43 6.45
C ASN A 46 12.32 -4.69 5.37
N LEU A 47 12.75 -5.94 5.17
CA LEU A 47 13.65 -6.28 4.06
C LEU A 47 12.94 -6.13 2.70
N ASN A 48 11.70 -6.61 2.62
CA ASN A 48 10.85 -6.46 1.44
C ASN A 48 10.55 -4.99 1.11
N SER A 49 10.41 -4.08 2.09
CA SER A 49 10.09 -2.68 1.79
C SER A 49 11.24 -1.92 1.11
N TYR A 50 12.48 -2.33 1.36
CA TYR A 50 13.67 -1.78 0.67
C TYR A 50 14.02 -2.50 -0.63
N GLY A 51 13.50 -3.72 -0.86
CA GLY A 51 13.90 -4.59 -1.96
C GLY A 51 15.22 -5.33 -1.71
N ILE A 52 15.61 -5.53 -0.44
CA ILE A 52 16.85 -6.21 -0.08
C ILE A 52 16.63 -7.72 -0.10
N PRO A 53 17.38 -8.50 -0.90
CA PRO A 53 17.21 -9.95 -0.97
C PRO A 53 17.65 -10.63 0.33
N PHE A 54 16.98 -11.72 0.68
CA PHE A 54 17.29 -12.52 1.87
C PHE A 54 17.07 -14.02 1.63
N ASP A 55 17.63 -14.85 2.51
CA ASP A 55 17.18 -16.23 2.71
C ASP A 55 16.52 -16.30 4.10
N TYR A 56 15.34 -16.93 4.19
CA TYR A 56 14.62 -17.15 5.45
C TYR A 56 14.68 -18.63 5.83
N ILE A 57 15.01 -18.91 7.09
CA ILE A 57 15.01 -20.26 7.65
C ILE A 57 14.27 -20.24 9.00
N GLU A 58 13.07 -20.84 9.00
CA GLU A 58 12.31 -21.10 10.22
C GLU A 58 12.64 -22.49 10.76
N PHE A 59 13.07 -22.57 12.02
CA PHE A 59 13.35 -23.81 12.72
C PHE A 59 12.20 -24.19 13.66
N SER A 60 11.93 -25.48 13.77
CA SER A 60 10.87 -26.01 14.62
C SER A 60 11.19 -27.46 15.00
N PRO A 61 10.42 -28.10 15.90
CA PRO A 61 10.56 -29.52 16.21
C PRO A 61 10.42 -30.43 14.96
N SER A 62 9.69 -29.98 13.94
CA SER A 62 9.53 -30.68 12.66
C SER A 62 10.56 -30.25 11.59
N ASN A 63 11.11 -29.04 11.68
CA ASN A 63 12.14 -28.53 10.76
C ASN A 63 13.47 -28.24 11.49
N GLN A 64 14.22 -29.31 11.79
CA GLN A 64 15.53 -29.25 12.45
C GLN A 64 16.68 -29.15 11.44
N LEU A 65 17.70 -28.33 11.74
CA LEU A 65 18.88 -28.18 10.88
C LEU A 65 19.71 -29.46 10.80
N LYS A 66 20.04 -29.89 9.57
CA LYS A 66 20.86 -31.07 9.28
C LYS A 66 22.21 -30.66 8.70
N GLY A 67 23.28 -30.77 9.48
CA GLY A 67 24.59 -30.23 9.11
C GLY A 67 24.74 -28.76 9.50
N ASN A 68 25.65 -28.02 8.87
CA ASN A 68 25.83 -26.60 9.16
C ASN A 68 24.95 -25.71 8.26
N LEU A 69 24.76 -24.45 8.66
CA LEU A 69 24.14 -23.42 7.82
C LEU A 69 24.93 -23.24 6.51
N THR A 70 24.24 -23.02 5.39
CA THR A 70 24.88 -22.79 4.07
C THR A 70 25.32 -21.33 3.93
N LEU A 71 26.36 -20.94 4.68
CA LEU A 71 26.88 -19.56 4.78
C LEU A 71 27.84 -19.17 3.64
N TYR A 72 28.38 -20.16 2.93
CA TYR A 72 29.25 -19.99 1.76
C TYR A 72 28.59 -20.59 0.50
N ASP A 73 28.95 -20.08 -0.68
CA ASP A 73 28.51 -20.61 -1.98
C ASP A 73 29.38 -21.79 -2.46
N GLU A 74 29.12 -22.29 -3.66
CA GLU A 74 29.89 -23.37 -4.29
C GLU A 74 31.35 -23.00 -4.62
N ASN A 75 31.66 -21.70 -4.69
CA ASN A 75 33.00 -21.16 -4.90
C ASN A 75 33.75 -20.89 -3.59
N ASN A 76 33.10 -21.10 -2.44
CA ASN A 76 33.56 -20.71 -1.10
C ASN A 76 33.63 -19.17 -0.91
N GLU A 77 32.80 -18.39 -1.62
CA GLU A 77 32.54 -16.98 -1.33
C GLU A 77 31.45 -16.83 -0.24
N PRO A 78 31.54 -15.82 0.66
CA PRO A 78 30.55 -15.60 1.72
C PRO A 78 29.23 -15.03 1.16
N LYS A 79 28.12 -15.69 1.49
CA LYS A 79 26.80 -15.42 0.90
C LYS A 79 26.00 -14.27 1.49
N TYR A 80 26.31 -13.86 2.73
CA TYR A 80 25.46 -12.96 3.51
C TYR A 80 26.26 -11.84 4.17
N ASN A 81 25.84 -10.58 4.00
CA ASN A 81 26.46 -9.41 4.63
C ASN A 81 25.83 -9.05 5.99
N LEU A 82 24.66 -9.62 6.31
CA LEU A 82 23.89 -9.37 7.53
C LEU A 82 23.21 -10.67 7.99
N VAL A 83 23.19 -10.90 9.31
CA VAL A 83 22.40 -11.96 9.95
C VAL A 83 21.35 -11.32 10.86
N VAL A 84 20.09 -11.72 10.73
CA VAL A 84 19.00 -11.33 11.64
C VAL A 84 18.41 -12.59 12.25
N ILE A 85 18.22 -12.58 13.58
CA ILE A 85 17.68 -13.70 14.35
C ILE A 85 16.41 -13.25 15.07
N ASN A 86 15.34 -14.04 15.01
CA ASN A 86 14.17 -13.91 15.87
C ASN A 86 14.06 -15.09 16.84
N GLY A 87 13.75 -14.82 18.11
CA GLY A 87 13.72 -15.85 19.15
C GLY A 87 15.09 -16.14 19.79
N GLY A 88 15.92 -15.11 19.92
CA GLY A 88 17.13 -15.14 20.76
C GLY A 88 18.14 -16.20 20.38
N TYR A 89 18.36 -17.18 21.26
CA TYR A 89 19.25 -18.33 21.01
C TYR A 89 18.61 -19.39 20.09
N LEU A 90 17.70 -18.98 19.19
CA LEU A 90 16.88 -19.84 18.33
C LEU A 90 16.23 -20.99 19.14
N SER A 91 15.68 -20.63 20.29
CA SER A 91 15.08 -21.59 21.24
C SER A 91 13.66 -21.94 20.82
N TYR A 92 13.30 -23.21 20.80
CA TYR A 92 11.92 -23.70 20.70
C TYR A 92 11.64 -24.77 21.77
N GLU A 93 10.38 -24.92 22.18
CA GLU A 93 10.00 -25.95 23.15
C GLU A 93 9.88 -27.34 22.49
N THR A 94 10.35 -28.37 23.19
CA THR A 94 10.16 -29.78 22.83
C THR A 94 10.16 -30.62 24.10
N ASN A 95 9.11 -31.42 24.31
CA ASN A 95 8.93 -32.24 25.52
C ASN A 95 9.09 -31.41 26.82
N ASN A 96 8.40 -30.27 26.89
CA ASN A 96 8.43 -29.32 28.01
C ASN A 96 9.84 -28.80 28.36
N THR A 97 10.74 -28.79 27.38
CA THR A 97 12.14 -28.35 27.51
C THR A 97 12.47 -27.40 26.35
N TRP A 98 13.02 -26.22 26.65
CA TRP A 98 13.49 -25.29 25.62
C TRP A 98 14.85 -25.76 25.10
N VAL A 99 14.96 -25.88 23.78
CA VAL A 99 16.16 -26.35 23.07
C VAL A 99 16.50 -25.41 21.92
N SER A 100 17.79 -25.11 21.73
CA SER A 100 18.23 -24.32 20.57
C SER A 100 18.15 -25.15 19.29
N ALA A 101 17.69 -24.53 18.21
CA ALA A 101 17.72 -25.08 16.86
C ALA A 101 19.13 -25.33 16.32
N LEU A 102 20.13 -24.65 16.88
CA LEU A 102 21.54 -24.83 16.56
C LEU A 102 22.26 -25.41 17.78
N ASN A 103 23.01 -26.49 17.58
CA ASN A 103 23.96 -27.01 18.56
C ASN A 103 25.18 -26.08 18.70
N LYS A 104 26.05 -26.40 19.66
CA LYS A 104 27.19 -25.54 20.02
C LYS A 104 28.16 -25.35 18.84
N GLU A 105 28.39 -26.40 18.07
CA GLU A 105 29.27 -26.41 16.90
C GLU A 105 28.68 -25.60 15.74
N GLN A 106 27.36 -25.64 15.55
CA GLN A 106 26.62 -24.83 14.56
C GLN A 106 26.62 -23.34 14.94
N TRP A 107 26.46 -23.00 16.22
CA TRP A 107 26.63 -21.63 16.71
C TRP A 107 28.06 -21.13 16.50
N ALA A 108 29.07 -21.89 16.93
CA ALA A 108 30.47 -21.51 16.74
C ALA A 108 30.85 -21.33 15.26
N TYR A 109 30.23 -22.08 14.34
CA TYR A 109 30.41 -21.93 12.90
C TYR A 109 29.77 -20.64 12.35
N LEU A 110 28.61 -20.23 12.87
CA LEU A 110 28.00 -18.93 12.54
C LEU A 110 28.87 -17.77 13.08
N GLU A 111 29.43 -17.92 14.28
CA GLU A 111 30.29 -16.90 14.88
C GLU A 111 31.68 -16.81 14.19
N GLU A 112 32.27 -17.93 13.74
CA GLU A 112 33.45 -17.88 12.85
C GLU A 112 33.13 -17.10 11.57
N TYR A 113 31.95 -17.33 10.97
CA TYR A 113 31.52 -16.62 9.78
C TYR A 113 31.33 -15.10 10.03
N GLU A 114 30.78 -14.70 11.17
CA GLU A 114 30.62 -13.30 11.55
C GLU A 114 31.98 -12.58 11.65
N ALA A 115 32.92 -13.12 12.43
CA ALA A 115 34.24 -12.53 12.65
C ALA A 115 35.06 -12.40 11.35
N LYS A 116 35.12 -13.51 10.60
CA LYS A 116 35.97 -13.71 9.42
C LYS A 116 35.51 -12.97 8.17
N ASN A 117 34.25 -12.54 8.15
CA ASN A 117 33.67 -11.78 7.03
C ASN A 117 33.17 -10.39 7.45
N SER A 118 33.38 -9.98 8.72
CA SER A 118 32.95 -8.70 9.31
C SER A 118 31.42 -8.48 9.31
N VAL A 119 30.66 -9.56 9.38
CA VAL A 119 29.18 -9.55 9.27
C VAL A 119 28.56 -9.20 10.62
N ARG A 120 27.59 -8.28 10.60
CA ARG A 120 26.84 -7.87 11.79
C ARG A 120 25.69 -8.83 12.06
N ARG A 121 25.39 -9.06 13.35
CA ARG A 121 24.22 -9.83 13.81
C ARG A 121 23.21 -8.92 14.50
N VAL A 122 21.94 -9.03 14.14
CA VAL A 122 20.79 -8.44 14.86
C VAL A 122 20.00 -9.57 15.50
N VAL A 123 19.57 -9.41 16.75
CA VAL A 123 18.74 -10.38 17.47
C VAL A 123 17.52 -9.69 18.07
N LEU A 124 16.33 -10.13 17.68
CA LEU A 124 15.05 -9.74 18.25
C LEU A 124 14.57 -10.85 19.21
N SER A 125 13.82 -10.48 20.25
CA SER A 125 13.42 -11.39 21.34
C SER A 125 14.63 -12.14 21.94
N GLU A 126 15.70 -11.41 22.31
CA GLU A 126 16.98 -11.98 22.78
C GLU A 126 16.87 -12.84 24.04
N ASP A 127 17.49 -14.04 24.04
CA ASP A 127 17.42 -14.98 25.16
C ASP A 127 18.50 -14.65 26.20
N ILE A 128 18.04 -14.19 27.36
CA ILE A 128 18.86 -13.73 28.46
C ILE A 128 19.66 -14.87 29.12
N SER A 129 19.22 -16.12 28.96
CA SER A 129 19.85 -17.31 29.52
C SER A 129 21.21 -17.62 28.87
N TYR A 130 21.37 -17.24 27.61
CA TYR A 130 22.55 -17.55 26.79
C TYR A 130 23.42 -16.32 26.47
N ASN A 131 23.04 -15.12 26.93
CA ASN A 131 23.77 -13.88 26.68
C ASN A 131 24.60 -13.45 27.92
N PRO A 132 25.92 -13.76 27.99
CA PRO A 132 26.74 -13.54 29.19
C PRO A 132 27.01 -12.06 29.51
N GLU A 133 26.72 -11.17 28.57
CA GLU A 133 27.01 -9.74 28.65
C GLU A 133 26.00 -8.98 29.52
N ILE A 134 24.83 -9.58 29.78
CA ILE A 134 23.69 -8.98 30.47
C ILE A 134 23.12 -9.95 31.52
N LYS A 135 22.11 -9.52 32.29
CA LYS A 135 21.26 -10.37 33.14
C LYS A 135 19.94 -9.67 33.47
N LEU A 136 18.91 -10.42 33.85
CA LEU A 136 17.64 -9.85 34.32
C LEU A 136 17.84 -8.84 35.47
N GLN A 137 17.10 -7.73 35.42
CA GLN A 137 17.12 -6.66 36.42
C GLN A 137 16.62 -7.18 37.78
N ASP A 138 15.50 -7.91 37.79
CA ASP A 138 15.05 -8.78 38.88
C ASP A 138 15.09 -10.23 38.40
N GLN A 139 15.68 -11.14 39.18
CA GLN A 139 15.80 -12.55 38.82
C GLN A 139 14.46 -13.31 38.92
N ASN A 140 13.43 -12.71 39.53
CA ASN A 140 12.10 -13.30 39.69
C ASN A 140 11.11 -12.85 38.60
N ASN A 141 11.46 -11.83 37.80
CA ASN A 141 10.63 -11.31 36.72
C ASN A 141 11.36 -11.46 35.38
N TRP A 142 10.91 -12.41 34.55
CA TRP A 142 11.49 -12.68 33.23
C TRP A 142 11.04 -11.69 32.15
N GLY A 143 9.94 -10.97 32.38
CA GLY A 143 9.38 -10.00 31.44
C GLY A 143 7.88 -9.79 31.68
N GLU A 144 7.36 -8.75 31.06
CA GLU A 144 5.99 -8.29 31.24
C GLU A 144 5.44 -7.73 29.91
N THR A 145 4.11 -7.60 29.81
CA THR A 145 3.45 -6.83 28.75
C THR A 145 2.70 -5.67 29.42
N LYS A 146 2.76 -4.48 28.82
CA LYS A 146 2.14 -3.25 29.36
C LYS A 146 1.43 -2.47 28.27
N ASP A 147 0.27 -1.92 28.59
CA ASP A 147 -0.50 -1.02 27.70
C ASP A 147 0.31 0.23 27.32
N LYS A 148 1.17 0.69 28.24
CA LYS A 148 2.08 1.83 28.06
C LYS A 148 3.45 1.53 28.63
N GLN A 149 4.47 1.57 27.77
CA GLN A 149 5.88 1.42 28.11
C GLN A 149 6.74 2.14 27.07
N ASP A 150 7.02 3.41 27.32
CA ASP A 150 7.89 4.22 26.46
C ASP A 150 9.36 3.75 26.54
N LEU A 151 10.14 4.05 25.51
CA LEU A 151 11.58 3.80 25.37
C LEU A 151 12.36 5.13 25.36
N ILE A 152 13.55 5.12 25.96
CA ILE A 152 14.46 6.27 25.98
C ILE A 152 15.80 5.87 25.34
N VAL A 153 16.25 6.64 24.37
CA VAL A 153 17.51 6.36 23.63
C VAL A 153 18.74 6.59 24.52
N ALA A 154 19.78 5.77 24.34
CA ALA A 154 21.07 5.97 24.99
C ALA A 154 21.75 7.26 24.52
N ASP A 155 22.43 7.95 25.44
CA ASP A 155 23.16 9.19 25.16
C ASP A 155 24.62 8.89 24.82
N ASP A 156 24.82 8.27 23.65
CA ASP A 156 26.12 7.86 23.12
C ASP A 156 26.23 8.27 21.64
N ASP A 157 27.43 8.62 21.19
CA ASP A 157 27.65 9.22 19.87
C ASP A 157 27.58 8.19 18.73
N GLU A 158 27.87 6.91 18.98
CA GLU A 158 27.58 5.84 18.00
C GLU A 158 26.07 5.69 17.81
N ILE A 159 25.32 5.72 18.91
CA ILE A 159 23.86 5.58 18.89
C ILE A 159 23.20 6.77 18.17
N LYS A 160 23.64 8.01 18.46
CA LYS A 160 23.21 9.21 17.73
C LYS A 160 23.52 9.11 16.23
N ASN A 161 24.66 8.52 15.87
CA ASN A 161 25.02 8.35 14.46
C ASN A 161 24.15 7.30 13.75
N ILE A 162 23.70 6.22 14.40
CA ILE A 162 22.73 5.26 13.83
C ILE A 162 21.41 5.96 13.49
N PHE A 163 20.87 6.76 14.42
CA PHE A 163 19.64 7.53 14.18
C PHE A 163 19.80 8.53 13.01
N LYS A 164 20.91 9.28 13.01
CA LYS A 164 21.29 10.18 11.91
C LYS A 164 21.44 9.45 10.58
N GLU A 165 22.05 8.28 10.54
CA GLU A 165 22.22 7.48 9.32
C GLU A 165 20.94 6.81 8.83
N ALA A 166 19.98 6.52 9.72
CA ALA A 166 18.63 6.15 9.33
C ALA A 166 17.78 7.38 8.92
N ARG A 167 18.23 8.60 9.24
CA ARG A 167 17.43 9.84 9.26
C ARG A 167 16.13 9.70 10.06
N VAL A 168 16.17 8.89 11.13
CA VAL A 168 15.14 8.78 12.17
C VAL A 168 15.53 9.75 13.27
N LYS A 169 14.56 10.48 13.83
CA LYS A 169 14.81 11.50 14.85
C LYS A 169 15.19 10.83 16.16
N ILE A 170 16.24 11.33 16.80
CA ILE A 170 16.64 10.90 18.16
C ILE A 170 15.54 11.19 19.21
N THR A 171 14.59 12.07 18.85
CA THR A 171 13.38 12.43 19.61
C THR A 171 12.11 11.77 19.05
N ALA A 172 12.23 10.77 18.17
CA ALA A 172 11.08 9.99 17.74
C ALA A 172 10.45 9.32 18.98
N PRO A 173 9.12 9.39 19.18
CA PRO A 173 8.48 8.67 20.26
C PRO A 173 8.58 7.17 19.96
N LEU A 174 9.26 6.44 20.84
CA LEU A 174 9.48 5.00 20.73
C LEU A 174 8.92 4.30 21.96
N ASP A 175 8.36 3.11 21.77
CA ASP A 175 7.61 2.37 22.79
C ASP A 175 7.63 0.85 22.55
N VAL A 176 7.17 0.09 23.54
CA VAL A 176 6.83 -1.34 23.43
C VAL A 176 5.40 -1.61 23.95
N ASN A 177 4.47 -0.69 23.64
CA ASN A 177 3.07 -0.77 24.08
C ASN A 177 2.42 -2.05 23.54
N GLY A 178 1.85 -2.87 24.41
CA GLY A 178 1.24 -4.16 24.05
C GLY A 178 2.23 -5.27 23.65
N ILE A 179 3.55 -5.03 23.77
CA ILE A 179 4.61 -5.99 23.41
C ILE A 179 5.23 -6.59 24.69
N TYR A 180 5.46 -7.91 24.69
CA TYR A 180 6.18 -8.58 25.77
C TYR A 180 7.66 -8.18 25.76
N HIS A 181 8.17 -7.77 26.93
CA HIS A 181 9.51 -7.21 27.07
C HIS A 181 10.19 -7.61 28.39
N SER A 182 11.49 -7.85 28.32
CA SER A 182 12.33 -8.31 29.43
C SER A 182 13.29 -7.21 29.90
N ARG A 183 13.28 -6.94 31.21
CA ARG A 183 14.09 -5.88 31.82
C ARG A 183 15.48 -6.37 32.20
N VAL A 184 16.54 -5.86 31.55
CA VAL A 184 17.93 -6.31 31.80
C VAL A 184 18.87 -5.20 32.31
N LYS A 185 20.03 -5.64 32.80
CA LYS A 185 21.18 -4.79 33.16
C LYS A 185 22.47 -5.38 32.60
N ILE A 186 23.35 -4.52 32.10
CA ILE A 186 24.66 -4.90 31.53
C ILE A 186 25.58 -5.40 32.65
N VAL A 187 26.31 -6.47 32.36
CA VAL A 187 27.33 -7.08 33.23
C VAL A 187 28.74 -6.71 32.74
N ASN A 188 28.95 -6.72 31.41
CA ASN A 188 30.25 -6.48 30.80
C ASN A 188 30.26 -5.15 30.01
N THR A 189 30.57 -4.06 30.72
CA THR A 189 30.59 -2.69 30.14
C THR A 189 31.85 -2.37 29.31
N ASN A 190 32.76 -3.34 29.12
CA ASN A 190 33.95 -3.15 28.28
C ASN A 190 33.66 -3.40 26.79
N THR A 191 32.63 -4.22 26.53
CA THR A 191 32.25 -4.77 25.23
C THR A 191 30.80 -4.44 24.87
N THR A 192 29.92 -4.29 25.86
CA THR A 192 28.48 -4.02 25.65
C THR A 192 28.08 -2.62 26.10
N LEU A 193 27.45 -1.88 25.18
CA LEU A 193 26.85 -0.56 25.36
C LEU A 193 25.32 -0.64 25.29
N PRO A 194 24.57 0.18 26.05
CA PRO A 194 23.13 0.30 25.93
C PRO A 194 22.75 1.06 24.65
N PHE A 195 21.71 0.60 23.96
CA PHE A 195 21.10 1.28 22.81
C PHE A 195 19.81 2.00 23.22
N LEU A 196 18.96 1.29 23.98
CA LEU A 196 17.65 1.75 24.45
C LEU A 196 17.47 1.38 25.92
N TYR A 197 16.71 2.21 26.64
CA TYR A 197 16.23 1.97 28.00
C TYR A 197 14.70 1.96 28.02
N TYR A 198 14.10 1.27 28.99
CA TYR A 198 12.70 1.49 29.33
C TYR A 198 12.56 2.79 30.14
N SER A 199 11.49 3.54 29.87
CA SER A 199 11.03 4.67 30.68
C SER A 199 10.26 4.16 31.89
N ASP A 200 10.70 4.50 33.11
CA ASP A 200 9.85 4.44 34.31
C ASP A 200 9.64 5.88 34.80
N ASP A 201 8.39 6.34 34.85
CA ASP A 201 8.00 7.73 35.20
C ASP A 201 8.73 8.85 34.41
N GLY A 202 9.23 8.53 33.21
CA GLY A 202 9.99 9.46 32.34
C GLY A 202 11.52 9.34 32.47
N GLU A 203 12.02 8.53 33.39
CA GLU A 203 13.46 8.35 33.67
C GLU A 203 14.01 7.02 33.12
N LYS A 204 15.32 6.98 32.87
CA LYS A 204 16.02 5.79 32.34
C LYS A 204 16.11 4.68 33.39
N SER A 205 15.41 3.58 33.15
CA SER A 205 15.37 2.41 34.03
C SER A 205 16.21 1.23 33.49
N ALA A 206 15.63 0.05 33.32
CA ALA A 206 16.31 -1.12 32.76
C ALA A 206 16.69 -0.90 31.29
N VAL A 207 17.71 -1.64 30.83
CA VAL A 207 18.12 -1.62 29.43
C VAL A 207 17.13 -2.45 28.61
N ALA A 208 16.71 -1.91 27.47
CA ALA A 208 15.74 -2.51 26.54
C ALA A 208 16.40 -3.04 25.26
N ALA A 209 17.55 -2.48 24.87
CA ALA A 209 18.39 -3.00 23.79
C ALA A 209 19.86 -2.64 24.00
N THR A 210 20.77 -3.40 23.39
CA THR A 210 22.24 -3.24 23.51
C THR A 210 22.96 -3.42 22.18
N ILE A 211 24.13 -2.78 22.04
CA ILE A 211 25.14 -3.13 21.04
C ILE A 211 26.35 -3.73 21.77
N THR A 212 26.81 -4.90 21.32
CA THR A 212 27.98 -5.61 21.82
C THR A 212 29.05 -5.69 20.74
N LYS A 213 30.30 -5.42 21.10
CA LYS A 213 31.50 -5.56 20.27
C LYS A 213 32.46 -6.50 20.97
N TYR A 214 32.78 -7.63 20.32
CA TYR A 214 33.63 -8.68 20.89
C TYR A 214 35.10 -8.48 20.49
N GLU A 215 36.03 -9.06 21.26
CA GLU A 215 37.48 -8.96 20.98
C GLU A 215 37.90 -9.62 19.66
N ASP A 216 37.09 -10.54 19.14
CA ASP A 216 37.24 -11.20 17.83
C ASP A 216 36.68 -10.38 16.65
N GLY A 217 36.25 -9.14 16.89
CA GLY A 217 35.75 -8.22 15.88
C GLY A 217 34.27 -8.38 15.53
N ARG A 218 33.54 -9.34 16.13
CA ARG A 218 32.09 -9.46 15.92
C ARG A 218 31.31 -8.32 16.56
N GLU A 219 30.20 -7.97 15.92
CA GLU A 219 29.29 -6.92 16.36
C GLU A 219 27.85 -7.46 16.41
N LYS A 220 27.19 -7.38 17.57
CA LYS A 220 25.81 -7.83 17.79
C LYS A 220 24.93 -6.69 18.32
N MET A 221 23.77 -6.46 17.70
CA MET A 221 22.69 -5.65 18.27
C MET A 221 21.60 -6.58 18.78
N SER A 222 21.17 -6.42 20.04
CA SER A 222 20.17 -7.27 20.68
C SER A 222 19.04 -6.43 21.29
N PHE A 223 17.79 -6.84 21.04
CA PHE A 223 16.58 -6.26 21.63
C PHE A 223 15.95 -7.28 22.59
N TYR A 224 15.61 -6.83 23.81
CA TYR A 224 15.04 -7.69 24.86
C TYR A 224 13.49 -7.65 24.83
N PHE A 225 12.91 -7.58 23.62
CA PHE A 225 11.48 -7.50 23.36
C PHE A 225 11.16 -7.95 21.92
N GLY A 226 9.92 -8.37 21.69
CA GLY A 226 9.41 -8.79 20.37
C GLY A 226 9.07 -7.63 19.44
N PHE A 227 8.83 -7.91 18.15
CA PHE A 227 8.51 -6.89 17.14
C PHE A 227 7.17 -7.19 16.47
N GLY A 228 6.20 -6.29 16.63
CA GLY A 228 4.87 -6.40 16.02
C GLY A 228 4.80 -5.70 14.67
N SER A 229 4.29 -6.36 13.63
CA SER A 229 4.07 -5.75 12.31
C SER A 229 3.06 -4.58 12.33
N TRP A 230 2.28 -4.45 13.41
CA TRP A 230 1.36 -3.35 13.70
C TRP A 230 1.99 -2.19 14.50
N SER A 231 3.14 -2.38 15.15
CA SER A 231 3.74 -1.37 16.03
C SER A 231 4.57 -0.37 15.23
N GLN A 232 4.24 0.92 15.36
CA GLN A 232 4.99 2.01 14.75
C GLN A 232 6.46 2.03 15.21
N SER A 233 6.68 1.72 16.48
CA SER A 233 8.01 1.64 17.09
C SER A 233 8.80 0.43 16.58
N SER A 234 8.18 -0.74 16.41
CA SER A 234 8.84 -1.90 15.78
C SER A 234 9.28 -1.59 14.34
N ILE A 235 8.46 -0.86 13.56
CA ILE A 235 8.86 -0.42 12.20
C ILE A 235 10.04 0.55 12.27
N MET A 236 10.00 1.57 13.14
CA MET A 236 11.12 2.53 13.32
C MET A 236 12.43 1.87 13.73
N LEU A 237 12.38 0.95 14.69
CA LEU A 237 13.53 0.15 15.10
C LEU A 237 14.02 -0.78 13.98
N GLY A 238 13.13 -1.21 13.09
CA GLY A 238 13.44 -1.89 11.82
C GLY A 238 14.48 -1.14 10.99
N HIS A 239 14.18 0.11 10.62
CA HIS A 239 15.11 0.94 9.86
C HIS A 239 16.43 1.17 10.60
N LEU A 240 16.39 1.33 11.92
CA LEU A 240 17.59 1.56 12.75
C LEU A 240 18.52 0.32 12.77
N TRP A 241 18.00 -0.88 12.98
CA TRP A 241 18.82 -2.10 12.92
C TRP A 241 19.27 -2.42 11.50
N LEU A 242 18.46 -2.10 10.48
CA LEU A 242 18.84 -2.32 9.07
C LEU A 242 19.99 -1.38 8.66
N THR A 243 19.87 -0.08 8.96
CA THR A 243 20.93 0.92 8.77
C THR A 243 22.22 0.49 9.47
N TRP A 244 22.15 0.11 10.76
CA TRP A 244 23.33 -0.34 11.49
C TRP A 244 23.91 -1.64 10.91
N GLY A 245 23.08 -2.67 10.69
CA GLY A 245 23.50 -3.99 10.26
C GLY A 245 24.15 -3.98 8.87
N THR A 246 23.59 -3.21 7.94
CA THR A 246 24.12 -3.04 6.58
C THR A 246 25.27 -2.03 6.48
N ARG A 247 25.58 -1.27 7.55
CA ARG A 247 26.47 -0.10 7.53
C ARG A 247 26.04 0.93 6.47
N SER A 248 24.73 1.16 6.38
CA SER A 248 24.08 2.06 5.40
C SER A 248 24.38 1.74 3.92
N LEU A 249 24.72 0.47 3.62
CA LEU A 249 25.13 -0.01 2.30
C LEU A 249 24.32 -1.26 1.90
N PHE A 250 23.40 -1.11 0.95
CA PHE A 250 22.48 -2.19 0.57
C PHE A 250 22.00 -2.10 -0.88
N ASN A 251 21.70 -3.26 -1.47
CA ASN A 251 21.08 -3.44 -2.78
C ASN A 251 19.56 -3.32 -2.67
N GLY A 252 19.12 -2.09 -2.44
CA GLY A 252 17.73 -1.68 -2.28
C GLY A 252 17.66 -0.16 -2.34
N PHE A 253 16.49 0.42 -2.08
CA PHE A 253 16.33 1.87 -1.93
C PHE A 253 15.29 2.20 -0.87
N ARG A 254 15.18 3.49 -0.52
CA ARG A 254 14.10 4.01 0.32
C ARG A 254 13.47 5.23 -0.33
N ARG A 255 12.15 5.19 -0.49
CA ARG A 255 11.32 6.31 -0.94
C ARG A 255 9.96 6.20 -0.26
N VAL A 256 9.40 7.34 0.12
CA VAL A 256 8.00 7.46 0.56
C VAL A 256 7.26 8.26 -0.51
N TYR A 257 6.31 7.61 -1.17
CA TYR A 257 5.39 8.29 -2.07
C TYR A 257 4.15 8.75 -1.29
N PHE A 258 3.61 9.91 -1.66
CA PHE A 258 2.54 10.57 -0.93
C PHE A 258 1.66 11.37 -1.89
N THR A 259 0.86 10.67 -2.69
CA THR A 259 -0.08 11.26 -3.66
C THR A 259 -1.52 11.00 -3.21
N PRO A 260 -2.30 12.05 -2.92
CA PRO A 260 -3.75 11.99 -2.90
C PRO A 260 -4.28 11.91 -4.34
N HIS A 261 -5.08 10.89 -4.65
CA HIS A 261 -5.90 10.83 -5.85
C HIS A 261 -7.28 11.38 -5.51
N ILE A 262 -7.76 12.36 -6.28
CA ILE A 262 -9.07 12.99 -6.12
C ILE A 262 -9.96 12.49 -7.25
N ASP A 263 -10.90 11.62 -6.90
CA ASP A 263 -11.89 11.05 -7.81
C ASP A 263 -13.07 12.03 -8.02
N ASP A 264 -14.00 11.68 -8.90
CA ASP A 264 -15.22 12.43 -9.24
C ASP A 264 -15.01 13.86 -9.79
N VAL A 265 -13.81 14.22 -10.28
CA VAL A 265 -13.53 15.60 -10.69
C VAL A 265 -14.43 16.02 -11.85
N PHE A 266 -15.08 17.19 -11.67
CA PHE A 266 -16.18 17.75 -12.47
C PHE A 266 -17.59 17.21 -12.22
N LEU A 267 -17.80 16.15 -11.43
CA LEU A 267 -19.15 15.72 -11.00
C LEU A 267 -19.70 16.57 -9.86
N SER A 268 -21.01 16.49 -9.64
CA SER A 268 -21.64 16.82 -8.35
C SER A 268 -21.71 15.56 -7.49
N THR A 269 -21.58 15.71 -6.17
CA THR A 269 -21.76 14.61 -5.20
C THR A 269 -22.89 14.98 -4.23
N GLU A 270 -23.84 14.08 -4.02
CA GLU A 270 -24.84 14.21 -2.94
C GLU A 270 -24.14 14.03 -1.58
N LEU A 271 -24.32 14.98 -0.67
CA LEU A 271 -23.67 15.00 0.64
C LEU A 271 -24.54 14.41 1.76
N VAL A 272 -23.89 13.97 2.83
CA VAL A 272 -24.54 13.35 3.99
C VAL A 272 -25.42 14.32 4.80
N ASP A 273 -26.66 13.91 5.10
CA ASP A 273 -27.67 14.74 5.78
C ASP A 273 -27.63 14.62 7.32
N VAL A 274 -26.53 15.12 7.90
CA VAL A 274 -26.33 15.20 9.36
C VAL A 274 -27.50 15.86 10.09
N LYS A 275 -28.16 16.85 9.46
CA LYS A 275 -29.25 17.63 10.08
C LYS A 275 -30.51 16.81 10.33
N HIS A 276 -30.74 15.78 9.52
CA HIS A 276 -31.83 14.81 9.70
C HIS A 276 -31.36 13.47 10.29
N ASN A 277 -30.06 13.35 10.61
CA ASN A 277 -29.42 12.14 11.14
C ASN A 277 -29.69 10.89 10.26
N VAL A 278 -29.49 11.06 8.95
CA VAL A 278 -29.54 9.99 7.95
C VAL A 278 -28.39 10.15 6.96
N GLU A 279 -28.01 9.06 6.29
CA GLU A 279 -26.98 9.10 5.26
C GLU A 279 -27.41 10.00 4.09
N TYR A 280 -28.50 9.64 3.41
CA TYR A 280 -29.07 10.40 2.30
C TYR A 280 -30.53 10.78 2.55
N SER A 281 -30.94 11.91 1.98
CA SER A 281 -32.29 12.44 2.14
C SER A 281 -32.62 13.43 1.02
N LYS A 282 -33.91 13.66 0.75
CA LYS A 282 -34.37 14.71 -0.19
C LYS A 282 -33.99 16.15 0.20
N TYR A 283 -33.24 16.33 1.30
CA TYR A 283 -32.68 17.59 1.78
C TYR A 283 -31.14 17.61 1.78
N SER A 284 -30.47 16.54 1.33
CA SER A 284 -29.03 16.48 1.12
C SER A 284 -28.56 17.62 0.19
N GLU A 285 -27.37 18.16 0.47
CA GLU A 285 -26.74 19.17 -0.39
C GLU A 285 -26.01 18.46 -1.53
N GLU A 286 -26.33 18.79 -2.79
CA GLU A 286 -25.42 18.50 -3.90
C GLU A 286 -24.25 19.48 -3.87
N PHE A 287 -23.03 18.98 -3.72
CA PHE A 287 -21.82 19.78 -3.78
C PHE A 287 -21.00 19.49 -5.04
N ARG A 288 -20.55 20.56 -5.70
CA ARG A 288 -19.57 20.53 -6.78
C ARG A 288 -18.52 21.62 -6.54
N THR A 289 -17.26 21.23 -6.66
CA THR A 289 -16.08 22.09 -6.65
C THR A 289 -16.18 23.25 -7.66
N LYS A 290 -15.50 24.35 -7.34
CA LYS A 290 -15.47 25.61 -8.09
C LYS A 290 -14.02 26.03 -8.33
N PRO A 291 -13.75 26.98 -9.24
CA PRO A 291 -12.39 27.49 -9.48
C PRO A 291 -11.68 28.00 -8.20
N GLU A 292 -12.43 28.47 -7.21
CA GLU A 292 -11.88 28.91 -5.91
C GLU A 292 -11.33 27.74 -5.08
N ASP A 293 -12.02 26.59 -5.03
CA ASP A 293 -11.55 25.39 -4.30
C ASP A 293 -10.20 24.93 -4.88
N TYR A 294 -10.09 24.84 -6.21
CA TYR A 294 -8.83 24.47 -6.87
C TYR A 294 -7.71 25.52 -6.65
N GLN A 295 -8.03 26.81 -6.63
CA GLN A 295 -7.05 27.85 -6.28
C GLN A 295 -6.56 27.71 -4.83
N LYS A 296 -7.45 27.35 -3.90
CA LYS A 296 -7.11 27.08 -2.50
C LYS A 296 -6.23 25.86 -2.34
N ILE A 297 -6.56 24.73 -2.99
CA ILE A 297 -5.68 23.54 -2.99
C ILE A 297 -4.33 23.85 -3.63
N ALA A 298 -4.29 24.58 -4.75
CA ALA A 298 -3.04 24.96 -5.42
C ALA A 298 -2.15 25.91 -4.58
N GLN A 299 -2.72 26.65 -3.62
CA GLN A 299 -1.96 27.38 -2.60
C GLN A 299 -1.52 26.46 -1.45
N PHE A 300 -2.45 25.65 -0.90
CA PHE A 300 -2.16 24.69 0.16
C PHE A 300 -0.99 23.74 -0.18
N GLN A 301 -0.91 23.26 -1.44
CA GLN A 301 0.19 22.42 -1.90
C GLN A 301 1.59 23.07 -1.75
N LYS A 302 1.66 24.40 -1.71
CA LYS A 302 2.89 25.16 -1.44
C LYS A 302 3.05 25.36 0.07
N ASP A 303 2.00 25.79 0.76
CA ASP A 303 1.95 26.03 2.22
C ASP A 303 2.17 24.77 3.09
N VAL A 304 2.13 23.57 2.51
CA VAL A 304 2.43 22.32 3.22
C VAL A 304 3.92 21.96 3.18
N LEU A 305 4.66 22.43 2.16
CA LEU A 305 6.08 22.14 2.01
C LEU A 305 6.91 22.75 3.16
N ASP A 306 6.46 23.88 3.71
CA ASP A 306 7.04 24.53 4.91
C ASP A 306 7.08 23.62 6.16
N ILE A 307 6.26 22.56 6.20
CA ILE A 307 6.24 21.57 7.30
C ILE A 307 6.67 20.16 6.85
N MET A 308 7.09 19.98 5.60
CA MET A 308 7.63 18.70 5.10
C MET A 308 9.17 18.66 5.18
N PRO A 309 9.81 17.47 5.19
CA PRO A 309 11.26 17.36 5.12
C PRO A 309 11.87 17.94 3.85
N GLU A 310 13.12 18.38 3.95
CA GLU A 310 13.90 18.92 2.83
C GLU A 310 13.91 17.97 1.62
N GLY A 311 13.68 18.50 0.42
CA GLY A 311 13.56 17.72 -0.82
C GLY A 311 12.18 17.13 -1.10
N SER A 312 11.19 17.31 -0.21
CA SER A 312 9.81 16.89 -0.46
C SER A 312 9.16 17.68 -1.61
N PHE A 313 8.20 17.07 -2.28
CA PHE A 313 7.37 17.64 -3.34
C PHE A 313 5.96 17.08 -3.21
N TYR A 314 4.95 17.96 -3.18
CA TYR A 314 3.56 17.56 -2.95
C TYR A 314 2.62 18.13 -4.02
N ARG A 315 1.80 17.26 -4.59
CA ARG A 315 0.82 17.54 -5.64
C ARG A 315 -0.26 16.46 -5.65
N VAL A 316 -1.52 16.86 -5.65
CA VAL A 316 -2.64 15.93 -5.81
C VAL A 316 -2.90 15.62 -7.28
N GLU A 317 -3.51 14.47 -7.52
CA GLU A 317 -3.95 14.06 -8.84
C GLU A 317 -5.47 14.18 -9.00
N LEU A 318 -5.92 14.79 -10.09
CA LEU A 318 -7.32 15.01 -10.41
C LEU A 318 -7.78 13.97 -11.44
N ALA A 319 -8.60 13.03 -11.00
CA ALA A 319 -9.18 11.98 -11.83
C ALA A 319 -10.59 12.40 -12.24
N PHE A 320 -10.77 12.75 -13.51
CA PHE A 320 -11.94 13.54 -13.95
C PHE A 320 -12.97 12.77 -14.79
N ASN A 321 -14.21 13.25 -14.77
CA ASN A 321 -15.33 12.75 -15.55
C ASN A 321 -15.89 13.84 -16.49
N GLY A 322 -15.61 13.71 -17.79
CA GLY A 322 -15.97 14.72 -18.79
C GLY A 322 -17.46 15.04 -18.87
N ASN A 323 -18.36 14.11 -18.56
CA ASN A 323 -19.81 14.34 -18.57
C ASN A 323 -20.25 15.35 -17.49
N GLY A 324 -19.49 15.46 -16.39
CA GLY A 324 -19.72 16.43 -15.32
C GLY A 324 -19.61 17.89 -15.76
N LEU A 325 -18.93 18.16 -16.88
CA LEU A 325 -18.84 19.49 -17.50
C LEU A 325 -20.05 19.82 -18.41
N LEU A 326 -20.94 18.85 -18.65
CA LEU A 326 -22.20 19.03 -19.38
C LEU A 326 -23.38 19.11 -18.41
N LEU A 327 -23.44 18.18 -17.45
CA LEU A 327 -24.45 18.10 -16.38
C LEU A 327 -24.62 19.42 -15.61
N SER A 328 -23.52 20.11 -15.32
CA SER A 328 -23.47 21.37 -14.57
C SER A 328 -24.09 22.59 -15.29
N VAL A 329 -24.41 22.47 -16.58
CA VAL A 329 -24.74 23.60 -17.45
C VAL A 329 -26.05 23.41 -18.20
N ASP A 330 -26.22 22.26 -18.83
CA ASP A 330 -27.25 22.03 -19.85
C ASP A 330 -27.57 20.53 -19.85
N TYR A 331 -28.46 20.11 -18.94
CA TYR A 331 -28.80 18.70 -18.71
C TYR A 331 -29.33 18.00 -19.98
N ASP A 332 -30.11 18.72 -20.80
CA ASP A 332 -30.54 18.28 -22.15
C ASP A 332 -29.37 18.01 -23.12
N GLN A 333 -28.15 18.45 -22.79
CA GLN A 333 -26.90 18.21 -23.51
C GLN A 333 -25.87 17.39 -22.71
N ALA A 334 -26.20 16.93 -21.51
CA ALA A 334 -25.46 15.89 -20.83
C ALA A 334 -25.77 14.53 -21.43
N LEU A 335 -25.04 13.50 -21.00
CA LEU A 335 -25.42 12.12 -21.26
C LEU A 335 -25.91 11.47 -19.97
N GLU A 336 -27.19 11.13 -19.92
CA GLU A 336 -27.75 10.25 -18.90
C GLU A 336 -27.30 8.81 -19.18
N VAL A 337 -26.25 8.37 -18.51
CA VAL A 337 -25.87 6.95 -18.35
C VAL A 337 -26.05 6.62 -16.89
N ASP A 338 -26.68 5.48 -16.64
CA ASP A 338 -26.84 4.89 -15.32
C ASP A 338 -25.46 4.42 -14.80
N GLY A 339 -25.01 4.99 -13.69
CA GLY A 339 -23.69 4.73 -13.11
C GLY A 339 -23.59 3.40 -12.34
N GLU A 340 -24.71 2.75 -11.99
CA GLU A 340 -24.74 1.88 -10.82
C GLU A 340 -24.28 0.44 -11.00
N ARG A 341 -23.86 -0.19 -9.89
CA ARG A 341 -23.47 -1.60 -9.86
C ARG A 341 -24.69 -2.50 -9.65
N TYR A 342 -24.90 -3.42 -10.59
CA TYR A 342 -25.98 -4.43 -10.54
C TYR A 342 -25.48 -5.88 -10.50
N VAL A 343 -24.23 -6.07 -10.07
CA VAL A 343 -23.55 -7.35 -9.91
C VAL A 343 -22.72 -7.35 -8.64
N ASP A 344 -22.32 -8.52 -8.15
CA ASP A 344 -21.48 -8.66 -6.96
C ASP A 344 -20.12 -7.98 -7.14
N LEU A 345 -19.51 -7.56 -6.02
CA LEU A 345 -18.29 -6.73 -5.97
C LEU A 345 -17.12 -7.26 -6.82
N GLU A 346 -16.96 -8.57 -6.86
CA GLU A 346 -15.86 -9.29 -7.55
C GLU A 346 -16.39 -10.12 -8.75
N PHE A 347 -17.46 -9.66 -9.40
CA PHE A 347 -18.11 -10.37 -10.52
C PHE A 347 -17.21 -10.49 -11.77
N VAL A 348 -16.88 -11.73 -12.12
CA VAL A 348 -16.09 -12.06 -13.33
C VAL A 348 -16.98 -12.13 -14.56
N LYS A 349 -16.92 -11.09 -15.41
CA LYS A 349 -17.79 -11.00 -16.59
C LYS A 349 -17.37 -11.96 -17.71
N GLU A 350 -18.35 -12.66 -18.28
CA GLU A 350 -18.18 -13.46 -19.50
C GLU A 350 -17.83 -12.55 -20.71
N PRO A 351 -16.73 -12.80 -21.44
CA PRO A 351 -16.28 -11.92 -22.52
C PRO A 351 -17.29 -11.75 -23.66
N GLY A 352 -17.43 -10.52 -24.16
CA GLY A 352 -18.38 -10.17 -25.22
C GLY A 352 -19.84 -10.07 -24.77
N THR A 353 -20.12 -10.25 -23.47
CA THR A 353 -21.42 -9.96 -22.85
C THR A 353 -21.42 -8.58 -22.17
N GLY A 354 -22.42 -8.30 -21.33
CA GLY A 354 -22.54 -7.07 -20.55
C GLY A 354 -23.67 -6.15 -20.99
N ASP A 355 -24.00 -5.21 -20.12
CA ASP A 355 -25.09 -4.25 -20.30
C ASP A 355 -24.75 -3.17 -21.32
N LYS A 356 -25.79 -2.65 -21.98
CA LYS A 356 -25.71 -1.50 -22.88
C LYS A 356 -26.56 -0.38 -22.35
N ARG A 357 -25.89 0.58 -21.72
CA ARG A 357 -26.49 1.77 -21.09
C ARG A 357 -26.37 2.98 -22.02
N TRP A 358 -25.33 3.03 -22.85
CA TRP A 358 -25.12 4.09 -23.82
C TRP A 358 -26.14 4.05 -24.98
N PRO A 359 -26.63 5.21 -25.46
CA PRO A 359 -27.66 5.26 -26.50
C PRO A 359 -27.16 4.86 -27.90
N LYS A 360 -25.84 4.80 -28.11
CA LYS A 360 -25.20 4.28 -29.34
C LYS A 360 -23.74 3.86 -29.09
N GLU A 361 -23.32 2.80 -29.77
CA GLU A 361 -21.91 2.42 -29.89
C GLU A 361 -21.13 3.51 -30.65
N ASN A 362 -19.86 3.73 -30.30
CA ASN A 362 -19.04 4.83 -30.84
C ASN A 362 -19.78 6.18 -30.79
N TYR A 363 -20.15 6.60 -29.58
CA TYR A 363 -20.76 7.90 -29.37
C TYR A 363 -19.79 9.03 -29.76
N GLN A 364 -20.33 10.08 -30.36
CA GLN A 364 -19.59 11.21 -30.92
C GLN A 364 -20.27 12.49 -30.46
N PHE A 365 -19.49 13.45 -29.95
CA PHE A 365 -20.01 14.73 -29.47
C PHE A 365 -20.77 15.48 -30.57
N THR A 366 -21.97 15.97 -30.21
CA THR A 366 -22.72 16.89 -31.05
C THR A 366 -22.15 18.30 -30.93
N LYS A 367 -22.52 19.18 -31.88
CA LYS A 367 -22.19 20.61 -31.78
C LYS A 367 -22.76 21.27 -30.52
N GLY A 368 -23.86 20.74 -29.97
CA GLY A 368 -24.46 21.24 -28.74
C GLY A 368 -23.61 20.90 -27.52
N ASN A 369 -23.14 19.64 -27.39
CA ASN A 369 -22.18 19.25 -26.35
C ASN A 369 -20.91 20.11 -26.42
N LEU A 370 -20.29 20.22 -27.60
CA LEU A 370 -19.08 21.04 -27.81
C LEU A 370 -19.31 22.52 -27.43
N SER A 371 -20.48 23.09 -27.73
CA SER A 371 -20.83 24.46 -27.32
C SER A 371 -21.21 24.61 -25.83
N THR A 372 -21.29 23.50 -25.09
CA THR A 372 -21.73 23.46 -23.68
C THR A 372 -20.56 23.39 -22.71
N PHE A 373 -19.50 22.65 -23.04
CA PHE A 373 -18.24 22.68 -22.28
C PHE A 373 -17.73 24.13 -22.10
N GLU A 374 -17.70 24.92 -23.17
CA GLU A 374 -17.33 26.35 -23.18
C GLU A 374 -18.18 27.26 -22.25
N LYS A 375 -19.31 26.76 -21.72
CA LYS A 375 -20.17 27.46 -20.76
C LYS A 375 -19.89 27.09 -19.29
N ASP A 376 -19.19 25.98 -19.00
CA ASP A 376 -18.87 25.56 -17.63
C ASP A 376 -17.68 26.35 -17.06
N ASP A 377 -17.74 26.73 -15.77
CA ASP A 377 -16.71 27.57 -15.15
C ASP A 377 -15.43 26.82 -14.74
N LEU A 378 -15.48 25.49 -14.51
CA LEU A 378 -14.28 24.67 -14.33
C LEU A 378 -13.60 24.41 -15.69
N TYR A 379 -14.37 24.13 -16.75
CA TYR A 379 -13.80 24.03 -18.10
C TYR A 379 -13.14 25.36 -18.50
N LYS A 380 -13.81 26.51 -18.35
CA LYS A 380 -13.18 27.84 -18.59
C LYS A 380 -11.94 28.11 -17.73
N TYR A 381 -11.90 27.56 -16.50
CA TYR A 381 -10.76 27.75 -15.60
C TYR A 381 -9.55 26.89 -16.01
N PHE A 382 -9.76 25.67 -16.52
CA PHE A 382 -8.68 24.74 -16.87
C PHE A 382 -8.34 24.67 -18.36
N ALA A 383 -9.29 24.82 -19.29
CA ALA A 383 -9.09 24.60 -20.71
C ALA A 383 -7.98 25.52 -21.28
N HIS A 384 -6.89 24.89 -21.72
CA HIS A 384 -5.66 25.51 -22.19
C HIS A 384 -4.99 26.48 -21.18
N ASN A 385 -5.41 26.48 -19.92
CA ASN A 385 -4.81 27.26 -18.84
C ASN A 385 -3.69 26.46 -18.17
N GLU A 386 -2.57 26.31 -18.88
CA GLU A 386 -1.39 25.56 -18.45
C GLU A 386 -0.84 26.00 -17.09
N THR A 387 -1.10 27.24 -16.65
CA THR A 387 -0.74 27.69 -15.29
C THR A 387 -1.60 27.01 -14.23
N ALA A 388 -2.92 26.92 -14.39
CA ALA A 388 -3.79 26.21 -13.45
C ALA A 388 -3.64 24.69 -13.56
N GLN A 389 -3.49 24.15 -14.78
CA GLN A 389 -3.37 22.70 -15.01
C GLN A 389 -2.11 22.12 -14.37
N ARG A 390 -0.95 22.77 -14.51
CA ARG A 390 0.35 22.29 -14.01
C ARG A 390 0.46 22.29 -12.47
N GLU A 391 -0.46 22.93 -11.75
CA GLU A 391 -0.51 22.81 -10.29
C GLU A 391 -0.91 21.40 -9.84
N PHE A 392 -1.55 20.62 -10.71
CA PHE A 392 -2.11 19.29 -10.45
C PHE A 392 -1.51 18.21 -11.37
N PHE A 393 -1.60 16.95 -10.94
CA PHE A 393 -1.53 15.82 -11.86
C PHE A 393 -2.95 15.50 -12.37
N TRP A 394 -3.08 14.78 -13.49
CA TRP A 394 -4.36 14.52 -14.13
C TRP A 394 -4.44 13.10 -14.69
N SER A 395 -5.57 12.43 -14.47
CA SER A 395 -5.92 11.14 -15.10
C SER A 395 -7.40 11.05 -15.46
N SER A 396 -7.75 10.01 -16.21
CA SER A 396 -9.14 9.68 -16.52
C SER A 396 -9.82 9.00 -15.33
N HIS A 397 -11.08 9.35 -15.04
CA HIS A 397 -11.96 8.57 -14.17
C HIS A 397 -13.16 7.96 -14.92
N THR A 398 -13.02 7.76 -16.25
CA THR A 398 -14.11 7.51 -17.24
C THR A 398 -14.98 8.74 -17.52
N PHE A 399 -15.77 8.73 -18.59
CA PHE A 399 -16.53 9.90 -19.05
C PHE A 399 -17.80 10.16 -18.22
N THR A 400 -18.64 9.14 -17.99
CA THR A 400 -19.91 9.29 -17.22
C THR A 400 -19.86 8.78 -15.78
N HIS A 401 -18.82 8.06 -15.38
CA HIS A 401 -18.79 7.24 -14.14
C HIS A 401 -19.74 6.01 -14.23
N GLU A 402 -19.81 5.36 -15.40
CA GLU A 402 -20.47 4.04 -15.55
C GLU A 402 -19.67 2.94 -14.82
N ASN A 403 -20.31 2.19 -13.91
CA ASN A 403 -19.69 1.00 -13.33
C ASN A 403 -19.33 -0.03 -14.42
N LEU A 404 -18.05 -0.38 -14.49
CA LEU A 404 -17.47 -1.18 -15.58
C LEU A 404 -17.51 -2.70 -15.34
N ASP A 405 -18.07 -3.21 -14.24
CA ASP A 405 -18.01 -4.64 -13.91
C ASP A 405 -18.80 -5.49 -14.91
N ASN A 406 -20.05 -5.10 -15.17
CA ASN A 406 -20.90 -5.72 -16.19
C ASN A 406 -21.02 -4.89 -17.49
N ALA A 407 -20.30 -3.77 -17.63
CA ALA A 407 -20.39 -2.95 -18.84
C ALA A 407 -19.98 -3.72 -20.12
N SER A 408 -20.75 -3.55 -21.20
CA SER A 408 -20.41 -4.14 -22.49
C SER A 408 -19.23 -3.41 -23.15
N ARG A 409 -18.55 -4.09 -24.07
CA ARG A 409 -17.36 -3.56 -24.74
C ARG A 409 -17.58 -2.22 -25.47
N SER A 410 -18.78 -1.97 -26.01
CA SER A 410 -19.09 -0.71 -26.71
C SER A 410 -19.21 0.48 -25.79
N ASP A 411 -19.53 0.23 -24.53
CA ASP A 411 -19.88 1.22 -23.52
C ASP A 411 -18.59 1.64 -22.82
N VAL A 412 -17.73 0.68 -22.45
CA VAL A 412 -16.33 0.98 -22.04
C VAL A 412 -15.52 1.67 -23.14
N ASP A 413 -15.75 1.36 -24.43
CA ASP A 413 -15.11 2.06 -25.55
C ASP A 413 -15.51 3.54 -25.59
N ASN A 414 -16.78 3.85 -25.32
CA ASN A 414 -17.26 5.22 -25.22
C ASN A 414 -16.68 5.92 -23.98
N GLU A 415 -16.77 5.29 -22.81
CA GLU A 415 -16.27 5.81 -21.53
C GLU A 415 -14.81 6.26 -21.58
N ILE A 416 -13.93 5.40 -22.11
CA ILE A 416 -12.50 5.67 -22.16
C ILE A 416 -12.17 6.69 -23.26
N ARG A 417 -12.72 6.50 -24.47
CA ARG A 417 -12.41 7.36 -25.61
C ARG A 417 -12.88 8.79 -25.41
N LEU A 418 -14.12 8.99 -24.95
CA LEU A 418 -14.70 10.34 -24.83
C LEU A 418 -14.07 11.14 -23.70
N ASN A 419 -13.58 10.48 -22.65
CA ASN A 419 -12.81 11.17 -21.61
C ASN A 419 -11.42 11.58 -22.10
N ILE A 420 -10.78 10.80 -22.98
CA ILE A 420 -9.55 11.20 -23.67
C ILE A 420 -9.82 12.36 -24.65
N GLU A 421 -10.92 12.33 -25.41
CA GLU A 421 -11.35 13.46 -26.26
C GLU A 421 -11.57 14.75 -25.43
N VAL A 422 -12.05 14.65 -24.18
CA VAL A 422 -12.12 15.80 -23.25
C VAL A 422 -10.75 16.20 -22.69
N ALA A 423 -9.82 15.26 -22.44
CA ALA A 423 -8.45 15.57 -22.08
C ALA A 423 -7.71 16.34 -23.20
N ASP A 424 -7.95 15.99 -24.46
CA ASP A 424 -7.48 16.72 -25.65
C ASP A 424 -8.06 18.15 -25.68
N MET A 425 -9.37 18.30 -25.47
CA MET A 425 -10.04 19.60 -25.41
C MET A 425 -9.52 20.50 -24.28
N LEU A 426 -9.23 19.94 -23.11
CA LEU A 426 -8.57 20.67 -22.02
C LEU A 426 -7.11 21.00 -22.37
N GLY A 427 -6.45 20.22 -23.23
CA GLY A 427 -5.05 20.36 -23.62
C GLY A 427 -4.06 19.62 -22.71
N LEU A 428 -4.52 18.55 -22.05
CA LEU A 428 -3.76 17.77 -21.06
C LEU A 428 -2.89 16.68 -21.69
N THR A 429 -3.32 16.06 -22.79
CA THR A 429 -2.79 14.77 -23.28
C THR A 429 -1.30 14.76 -23.65
N GLU A 430 -0.76 15.90 -24.08
CA GLU A 430 0.66 16.09 -24.45
C GLU A 430 1.49 16.73 -23.29
N LYS A 431 1.02 16.65 -22.04
CA LYS A 431 1.66 17.29 -20.87
C LYS A 431 2.32 16.29 -19.93
N GLU A 432 3.44 16.69 -19.32
CA GLU A 432 4.18 15.88 -18.32
C GLU A 432 3.34 15.49 -17.08
N TYR A 433 2.30 16.27 -16.79
CA TYR A 433 1.40 16.09 -15.65
C TYR A 433 0.13 15.29 -15.98
N TRP A 434 -0.01 14.77 -17.20
CA TRP A 434 -1.06 13.83 -17.59
C TRP A 434 -0.61 12.38 -17.44
N SER A 435 -1.50 11.52 -16.95
CA SER A 435 -1.31 10.08 -16.80
C SER A 435 -2.23 9.30 -17.71
N GLY A 436 -1.82 9.14 -18.98
CA GLY A 436 -2.50 8.27 -19.95
C GLY A 436 -2.13 6.79 -19.82
N GLY A 437 -1.07 6.44 -19.08
CA GLY A 437 -0.61 5.05 -18.95
C GLY A 437 -1.37 4.19 -17.93
N ALA A 438 -2.24 4.80 -17.13
CA ALA A 438 -2.99 4.16 -16.05
C ALA A 438 -4.36 4.83 -15.85
N ILE A 439 -5.26 4.19 -15.11
CA ILE A 439 -6.62 4.70 -14.86
C ILE A 439 -7.08 4.42 -13.42
N ILE A 440 -7.91 5.32 -12.89
CA ILE A 440 -8.74 5.06 -11.71
C ILE A 440 -10.15 4.76 -12.23
N THR A 441 -10.68 3.58 -11.98
CA THR A 441 -12.03 3.22 -12.48
C THR A 441 -13.13 3.63 -11.50
N PRO A 442 -14.31 4.05 -11.99
CA PRO A 442 -15.44 4.42 -11.15
C PRO A 442 -15.83 3.26 -10.24
N GLN A 443 -16.04 3.53 -8.95
CA GLN A 443 -16.27 2.51 -7.91
C GLN A 443 -15.23 1.34 -7.87
N ILE A 444 -14.00 1.54 -8.37
CA ILE A 444 -12.95 0.51 -8.51
C ILE A 444 -13.46 -0.71 -9.35
N SER A 445 -14.20 -0.44 -10.41
CA SER A 445 -14.88 -1.44 -11.25
C SER A 445 -14.07 -1.88 -12.48
N GLY A 446 -14.53 -2.92 -13.16
CA GLY A 446 -14.01 -3.40 -14.46
C GLY A 446 -12.74 -4.25 -14.38
N LEU A 447 -12.14 -4.41 -13.20
CA LEU A 447 -10.92 -5.19 -12.99
C LEU A 447 -11.12 -6.71 -13.20
N HIS A 448 -12.37 -7.16 -13.17
CA HIS A 448 -12.80 -8.52 -13.48
C HIS A 448 -13.46 -8.66 -14.87
N ASN A 449 -13.44 -7.59 -15.68
CA ASN A 449 -14.06 -7.52 -17.01
C ASN A 449 -12.99 -7.47 -18.11
N LYS A 450 -12.77 -8.60 -18.79
CA LYS A 450 -11.85 -8.71 -19.94
C LYS A 450 -12.03 -7.61 -20.99
N ASP A 451 -13.28 -7.29 -21.34
CA ASP A 451 -13.55 -6.29 -22.37
C ASP A 451 -13.06 -4.91 -21.94
N ALA A 452 -13.22 -4.55 -20.66
CA ALA A 452 -12.71 -3.30 -20.11
C ALA A 452 -11.18 -3.26 -20.18
N LEU A 453 -10.51 -4.28 -19.65
CA LEU A 453 -9.05 -4.37 -19.63
C LEU A 453 -8.40 -4.38 -21.04
N GLU A 454 -9.07 -4.98 -22.03
CA GLU A 454 -8.64 -4.91 -23.43
C GLU A 454 -8.89 -3.54 -24.07
N ILE A 455 -9.97 -2.83 -23.70
CA ILE A 455 -10.22 -1.45 -24.13
C ILE A 455 -9.24 -0.47 -23.46
N PHE A 456 -8.86 -0.67 -22.20
CA PHE A 456 -7.80 0.10 -21.55
C PHE A 456 -6.50 0.00 -22.36
N ARG A 457 -6.05 -1.24 -22.65
CA ARG A 457 -4.86 -1.49 -23.48
C ARG A 457 -4.97 -0.92 -24.90
N LYS A 458 -6.17 -0.92 -25.52
CA LYS A 458 -6.43 -0.29 -26.83
C LYS A 458 -6.12 1.22 -26.81
N TYR A 459 -6.35 1.89 -25.68
CA TYR A 459 -6.12 3.33 -25.49
C TYR A 459 -4.79 3.67 -24.81
N GLY A 460 -3.88 2.71 -24.66
CA GLY A 460 -2.55 2.94 -24.05
C GLY A 460 -2.55 2.89 -22.52
N ILE A 461 -3.70 2.65 -21.89
CA ILE A 461 -3.83 2.44 -20.45
C ILE A 461 -3.37 1.00 -20.15
N ASN A 462 -2.21 0.86 -19.51
CA ASN A 462 -1.53 -0.41 -19.27
C ASN A 462 -1.70 -0.94 -17.85
N SER A 463 -2.31 -0.16 -16.94
CA SER A 463 -2.55 -0.51 -15.54
C SER A 463 -3.79 0.22 -14.99
N ALA A 464 -4.26 -0.18 -13.81
CA ALA A 464 -5.34 0.51 -13.09
C ALA A 464 -5.14 0.43 -11.57
N THR A 465 -5.76 1.32 -10.79
CA THR A 465 -5.80 1.17 -9.32
C THR A 465 -6.81 0.13 -8.87
N GLY A 466 -6.41 -0.71 -7.92
CA GLY A 466 -7.30 -1.47 -7.06
C GLY A 466 -7.51 -0.77 -5.71
N ASP A 467 -7.95 -1.50 -4.70
CA ASP A 467 -8.24 -1.00 -3.35
C ASP A 467 -7.79 -2.02 -2.30
N LEU A 468 -7.06 -1.57 -1.27
CA LEU A 468 -6.61 -2.40 -0.15
C LEU A 468 -7.77 -2.97 0.70
N SER A 469 -8.99 -2.44 0.59
CA SER A 469 -10.19 -3.05 1.19
C SER A 469 -10.59 -4.38 0.49
N ARG A 470 -10.10 -4.61 -0.74
CA ARG A 470 -10.48 -5.74 -1.61
C ARG A 470 -9.28 -6.64 -1.95
N PRO A 471 -9.03 -7.70 -1.16
CA PRO A 471 -7.97 -8.68 -1.41
C PRO A 471 -7.96 -9.29 -2.82
N ALA A 472 -9.11 -9.39 -3.49
CA ALA A 472 -9.25 -9.99 -4.82
C ALA A 472 -8.50 -9.24 -5.94
N ILE A 473 -8.16 -7.96 -5.71
CA ILE A 473 -7.50 -7.06 -6.67
C ILE A 473 -6.17 -6.50 -6.14
N CYS A 474 -5.60 -7.12 -5.10
CA CYS A 474 -4.37 -6.68 -4.43
C CYS A 474 -3.40 -7.84 -4.19
N ASN A 475 -2.09 -7.57 -4.20
CA ASN A 475 -1.07 -8.59 -3.97
C ASN A 475 -0.86 -8.80 -2.46
N VAL A 476 -1.74 -9.61 -1.85
CA VAL A 476 -1.68 -9.89 -0.40
C VAL A 476 -0.39 -10.59 0.04
N SER A 477 0.24 -11.38 -0.84
CA SER A 477 1.46 -12.14 -0.52
C SER A 477 2.72 -11.28 -0.53
N ASN A 478 2.79 -10.26 -1.39
CA ASN A 478 3.85 -9.26 -1.39
C ASN A 478 3.27 -7.89 -1.79
N PRO A 479 2.94 -7.02 -0.82
CA PRO A 479 2.26 -5.75 -1.09
C PRO A 479 3.13 -4.69 -1.77
N TYR A 480 4.42 -4.96 -2.02
CA TYR A 480 5.30 -4.09 -2.82
C TYR A 480 5.28 -4.47 -4.32
N LEU A 481 4.42 -5.41 -4.71
CA LEU A 481 4.19 -5.86 -6.08
C LEU A 481 2.76 -5.55 -6.54
N PRO A 482 2.54 -5.34 -7.85
CA PRO A 482 1.19 -5.23 -8.38
C PRO A 482 0.45 -6.57 -8.23
N TYR A 483 -0.87 -6.52 -8.19
CA TYR A 483 -1.69 -7.68 -8.51
C TYR A 483 -1.70 -7.87 -10.02
N TYR A 484 -1.35 -9.06 -10.51
CA TYR A 484 -1.56 -9.40 -11.92
C TYR A 484 -2.84 -10.20 -12.05
N THR A 485 -3.79 -9.66 -12.84
CA THR A 485 -5.00 -10.37 -13.24
C THR A 485 -4.68 -11.74 -13.87
N THR A 486 -5.59 -12.69 -13.67
CA THR A 486 -5.45 -14.07 -14.15
C THR A 486 -6.64 -14.46 -15.04
N MET A 487 -6.51 -15.58 -15.73
CA MET A 487 -7.63 -16.17 -16.47
C MET A 487 -8.84 -16.51 -15.59
N GLU A 488 -8.61 -16.82 -14.30
CA GLU A 488 -9.68 -17.08 -13.32
C GLU A 488 -10.31 -15.78 -12.78
N SER A 489 -9.50 -14.76 -12.49
CA SER A 489 -10.01 -13.50 -11.91
C SER A 489 -10.74 -12.62 -12.92
N SER A 490 -10.29 -12.58 -14.17
CA SER A 490 -10.64 -11.48 -15.09
C SER A 490 -10.82 -11.92 -16.54
N ASN A 491 -10.79 -13.23 -16.81
CA ASN A 491 -10.71 -13.81 -18.17
C ASN A 491 -9.52 -13.28 -19.01
N LEU A 492 -8.52 -12.66 -18.38
CA LEU A 492 -7.36 -12.03 -18.99
C LEU A 492 -6.17 -12.13 -18.04
N GLU A 493 -5.00 -12.53 -18.56
CA GLU A 493 -3.78 -12.66 -17.78
C GLU A 493 -2.86 -11.43 -17.91
N GLY A 494 -2.19 -11.07 -16.82
CA GLY A 494 -1.07 -10.15 -16.81
C GLY A 494 -1.41 -8.67 -17.04
N PHE A 495 -2.67 -8.23 -16.85
CA PHE A 495 -2.94 -6.80 -16.65
C PHE A 495 -2.62 -6.43 -15.19
N PRO A 496 -1.69 -5.49 -14.92
CA PRO A 496 -1.33 -5.07 -13.57
C PRO A 496 -2.38 -4.14 -12.97
N VAL A 497 -2.79 -4.46 -11.75
CA VAL A 497 -3.59 -3.64 -10.85
C VAL A 497 -2.68 -3.23 -9.69
N VAL A 498 -2.62 -1.94 -9.38
CA VAL A 498 -1.78 -1.41 -8.29
C VAL A 498 -2.64 -0.97 -7.11
N PRO A 499 -2.24 -1.27 -5.87
CA PRO A 499 -3.07 -0.96 -4.71
C PRO A 499 -3.30 0.55 -4.54
N ARG A 500 -4.44 0.91 -3.95
CA ARG A 500 -4.73 2.26 -3.43
C ARG A 500 -5.26 2.12 -2.00
N THR A 501 -4.91 3.06 -1.13
CA THR A 501 -5.33 3.08 0.27
C THR A 501 -6.60 3.93 0.42
N PRO A 502 -7.72 3.37 0.92
CA PRO A 502 -8.87 4.17 1.31
C PRO A 502 -8.55 4.98 2.57
N THR A 503 -9.14 6.17 2.68
CA THR A 503 -9.06 7.05 3.84
C THR A 503 -10.39 7.09 4.58
N GLU A 504 -10.38 7.39 5.88
CA GLU A 504 -11.60 7.65 6.65
C GLU A 504 -12.13 9.09 6.39
N ILE A 505 -11.94 9.56 5.15
CA ILE A 505 -12.39 10.84 4.60
C ILE A 505 -13.34 10.51 3.44
N TYR A 506 -14.63 10.39 3.75
CA TYR A 506 -15.60 9.70 2.90
C TYR A 506 -16.00 10.51 1.66
N TYR A 507 -16.43 9.82 0.60
CA TYR A 507 -16.65 10.44 -0.72
C TYR A 507 -17.77 11.50 -0.74
N PHE A 508 -18.83 11.28 0.03
CA PHE A 508 -19.98 12.18 0.23
C PHE A 508 -19.79 13.17 1.39
N CYS A 509 -18.56 13.36 1.89
CA CYS A 509 -18.25 14.28 2.97
C CYS A 509 -17.43 15.47 2.48
N SER A 510 -17.87 16.68 2.84
CA SER A 510 -17.27 17.95 2.45
C SER A 510 -16.88 18.85 3.63
N SER A 511 -17.36 18.53 4.85
CA SER A 511 -16.99 19.21 6.09
C SER A 511 -16.61 18.24 7.22
N ARG A 512 -15.97 18.76 8.26
CA ARG A 512 -15.63 18.00 9.48
C ARG A 512 -16.87 17.45 10.19
N GLU A 513 -17.99 18.15 10.14
CA GLU A 513 -19.25 17.73 10.78
C GLU A 513 -19.83 16.50 10.07
N GLU A 514 -19.94 16.58 8.74
CA GLU A 514 -20.32 15.46 7.85
C GLU A 514 -19.44 14.22 8.08
N ASN A 515 -18.12 14.40 8.04
CA ASN A 515 -17.19 13.28 8.16
C ASN A 515 -17.15 12.67 9.58
N THR A 516 -17.25 13.50 10.62
CA THR A 516 -17.31 13.02 12.01
C THR A 516 -18.62 12.27 12.28
N TRP A 517 -19.74 12.74 11.73
CA TRP A 517 -21.03 12.05 11.87
C TRP A 517 -21.00 10.68 11.21
N MET A 518 -20.49 10.57 9.97
CA MET A 518 -20.37 9.29 9.26
C MET A 518 -19.41 8.32 9.97
N TYR A 519 -18.23 8.80 10.37
CA TYR A 519 -17.28 7.99 11.14
C TYR A 519 -17.93 7.38 12.39
N ASN A 520 -18.77 8.16 13.09
CA ASN A 520 -19.46 7.67 14.27
C ASN A 520 -20.63 6.71 13.95
N GLN A 521 -21.30 6.81 12.79
CA GLN A 521 -22.26 5.76 12.37
C GLN A 521 -21.58 4.39 12.21
N ILE A 522 -20.34 4.38 11.70
CA ILE A 522 -19.56 3.17 11.47
C ILE A 522 -18.92 2.67 12.78
N TYR A 523 -18.29 3.57 13.55
CA TYR A 523 -17.36 3.21 14.63
C TYR A 523 -17.81 3.50 16.07
N HIS A 524 -18.98 4.11 16.32
CA HIS A 524 -19.46 4.37 17.69
C HIS A 524 -19.45 3.09 18.55
N ASN A 525 -20.01 2.00 18.02
CA ASN A 525 -20.10 0.72 18.72
C ASN A 525 -18.72 0.08 18.99
N TYR A 526 -17.73 0.35 18.12
CA TYR A 526 -16.37 -0.17 18.26
C TYR A 526 -15.58 0.57 19.36
N PHE A 527 -15.77 1.88 19.50
CA PHE A 527 -15.11 2.68 20.54
C PHE A 527 -15.93 2.87 21.82
N GLY A 528 -17.19 2.41 21.84
CA GLY A 528 -18.13 2.63 22.95
C GLY A 528 -18.54 4.09 23.17
N LYS A 529 -18.25 4.97 22.20
CA LYS A 529 -18.52 6.40 22.23
C LYS A 529 -18.37 7.03 20.85
N ASP A 530 -18.96 8.22 20.68
CA ASP A 530 -18.60 9.12 19.59
C ASP A 530 -17.14 9.56 19.69
N SER A 531 -16.48 9.61 18.54
CA SER A 531 -15.14 10.16 18.37
C SER A 531 -15.22 11.61 17.92
N THR A 532 -14.29 12.44 18.39
CA THR A 532 -14.13 13.81 17.89
C THR A 532 -13.33 13.81 16.59
N TRP A 533 -13.40 14.92 15.83
CA TRP A 533 -12.53 15.15 14.67
C TRP A 533 -11.03 14.97 15.01
N ASP A 534 -10.59 15.44 16.18
CA ASP A 534 -9.20 15.29 16.63
C ASP A 534 -8.81 13.82 16.82
N GLU A 535 -9.70 13.00 17.40
CA GLU A 535 -9.45 11.57 17.59
C GLU A 535 -9.45 10.80 16.26
N ILE A 536 -10.29 11.20 15.30
CA ILE A 536 -10.32 10.64 13.94
C ILE A 536 -9.02 10.99 13.21
N ALA A 537 -8.64 12.26 13.19
CA ALA A 537 -7.43 12.75 12.55
C ALA A 537 -6.15 12.15 13.19
N GLU A 538 -6.12 11.92 14.50
CA GLU A 538 -5.00 11.24 15.16
C GLU A 538 -4.89 9.76 14.74
N ARG A 539 -6.01 9.02 14.70
CA ARG A 539 -6.04 7.61 14.27
C ARG A 539 -5.63 7.46 12.80
N GLU A 540 -6.17 8.30 11.92
CA GLU A 540 -5.80 8.32 10.50
C GLU A 540 -4.33 8.67 10.30
N SER A 541 -3.81 9.66 11.04
CA SER A 541 -2.39 10.00 11.00
C SER A 541 -1.51 8.82 11.41
N LYS A 542 -1.89 8.06 12.45
CA LYS A 542 -1.18 6.84 12.88
C LYS A 542 -1.25 5.72 11.85
N ARG A 543 -2.43 5.44 11.29
CA ARG A 543 -2.63 4.41 10.25
C ARG A 543 -1.81 4.71 9.00
N THR A 544 -1.87 5.96 8.53
CA THR A 544 -1.14 6.43 7.35
C THR A 544 0.37 6.42 7.59
N LEU A 545 0.83 6.90 8.75
CA LEU A 545 2.25 6.85 9.12
C LEU A 545 2.80 5.41 9.10
N LEU A 546 2.04 4.44 9.62
CA LEU A 546 2.47 3.05 9.64
C LEU A 546 2.66 2.49 8.22
N LEU A 547 1.81 2.88 7.26
CA LEU A 547 1.97 2.52 5.85
C LEU A 547 3.17 3.24 5.21
N MET A 548 3.27 4.56 5.36
CA MET A 548 4.36 5.38 4.82
C MET A 548 5.73 4.91 5.32
N THR A 549 5.84 4.55 6.60
CA THR A 549 7.10 4.08 7.20
C THR A 549 7.42 2.63 6.87
N LYS A 550 6.41 1.78 6.64
CA LYS A 550 6.58 0.51 5.91
C LYS A 550 6.99 0.70 4.45
N LEU A 551 7.21 1.93 3.96
CA LEU A 551 7.55 2.27 2.57
C LEU A 551 6.51 1.72 1.58
N ARG A 552 5.24 1.73 1.97
CA ARG A 552 4.12 1.44 1.08
C ARG A 552 4.03 2.53 0.01
N HIS A 553 3.82 2.13 -1.24
CA HIS A 553 3.95 2.99 -2.43
C HIS A 553 2.60 3.32 -3.08
N GLU A 554 1.52 2.71 -2.60
CA GLU A 554 0.14 3.01 -3.00
C GLU A 554 -0.32 4.44 -2.63
N ALA A 555 -1.12 5.03 -3.52
CA ALA A 555 -1.75 6.33 -3.32
C ALA A 555 -2.86 6.30 -2.26
N HIS A 556 -3.43 7.47 -1.97
CA HIS A 556 -4.50 7.63 -0.98
C HIS A 556 -5.76 8.18 -1.67
N GLN A 557 -6.91 7.55 -1.45
CA GLN A 557 -8.17 7.89 -2.12
C GLN A 557 -8.91 9.02 -1.40
N PHE A 558 -9.34 9.99 -2.20
CA PHE A 558 -10.22 11.11 -1.89
C PHE A 558 -11.12 11.37 -3.10
N HIS A 559 -12.11 12.26 -2.95
CA HIS A 559 -13.10 12.59 -3.98
C HIS A 559 -13.33 14.11 -4.00
N GLN A 560 -13.91 14.65 -5.07
CA GLN A 560 -14.00 16.11 -5.29
C GLN A 560 -14.64 16.88 -4.11
N ALA A 561 -15.60 16.28 -3.39
CA ALA A 561 -16.22 16.88 -2.21
C ALA A 561 -15.23 17.18 -1.08
N ASN A 562 -14.18 16.39 -0.92
CA ASN A 562 -13.17 16.57 0.13
C ASN A 562 -12.28 17.80 -0.09
N LEU A 563 -12.34 18.43 -1.27
CA LEU A 563 -11.65 19.68 -1.61
C LEU A 563 -12.43 20.94 -1.21
N ARG A 564 -13.68 20.81 -0.75
CA ARG A 564 -14.56 21.95 -0.42
C ARG A 564 -13.87 22.95 0.50
N TYR A 565 -13.79 24.19 0.04
CA TYR A 565 -13.26 25.29 0.83
C TYR A 565 -14.18 25.62 2.01
N TYR A 566 -13.62 25.55 3.22
CA TYR A 566 -14.20 26.10 4.43
C TYR A 566 -13.19 26.95 5.19
N LYS A 567 -13.70 27.80 6.10
CA LYS A 567 -12.85 28.72 6.86
C LYS A 567 -11.93 27.94 7.81
N LYS A 568 -10.65 28.34 7.88
CA LYS A 568 -9.69 27.81 8.85
C LYS A 568 -10.14 27.91 10.31
N GLU A 569 -9.94 26.82 11.07
CA GLU A 569 -10.16 26.77 12.52
C GLU A 569 -9.06 25.96 13.21
N GLY A 570 -8.61 26.41 14.39
CA GLY A 570 -7.55 25.73 15.15
C GLY A 570 -6.21 25.64 14.40
N GLU A 571 -5.52 24.50 14.55
CA GLU A 571 -4.32 24.20 13.76
C GLU A 571 -4.59 23.42 12.46
N TYR A 572 -5.86 23.17 12.15
CA TYR A 572 -6.32 22.56 10.92
C TYR A 572 -6.41 23.62 9.81
N GLY A 573 -6.65 23.21 8.58
CA GLY A 573 -6.72 24.06 7.40
C GLY A 573 -8.14 24.36 6.92
N GLU A 574 -8.28 24.45 5.61
CA GLU A 574 -9.42 25.02 4.88
C GLU A 574 -10.13 24.00 3.97
N SER A 575 -9.83 22.71 4.09
CA SER A 575 -10.53 21.58 3.42
C SER A 575 -10.25 20.25 4.15
N LEU A 576 -11.07 19.21 3.92
CA LEU A 576 -10.89 17.89 4.57
C LEU A 576 -9.55 17.25 4.18
N LEU A 577 -9.17 17.37 2.90
CA LEU A 577 -7.87 16.95 2.40
C LEU A 577 -6.72 17.67 3.13
N GLU A 578 -6.80 19.00 3.29
CA GLU A 578 -5.76 19.77 3.96
C GLU A 578 -5.62 19.37 5.44
N ASP A 579 -6.75 19.16 6.13
CA ASP A 579 -6.78 18.77 7.53
C ASP A 579 -6.12 17.41 7.76
N TRP A 580 -6.47 16.43 6.91
CA TRP A 580 -5.88 15.09 6.91
C TRP A 580 -4.37 15.17 6.62
N THR A 581 -3.97 15.82 5.51
CA THR A 581 -2.57 15.89 5.10
C THR A 581 -1.71 16.62 6.13
N ARG A 582 -2.17 17.75 6.69
CA ARG A 582 -1.41 18.45 7.74
C ARG A 582 -1.29 17.62 9.01
N SER A 583 -2.28 16.80 9.35
CA SER A 583 -2.21 15.91 10.52
C SER A 583 -1.20 14.78 10.31
N VAL A 584 -1.23 14.13 9.14
CA VAL A 584 -0.26 13.10 8.73
C VAL A 584 1.17 13.67 8.75
N VAL A 585 1.41 14.82 8.12
CA VAL A 585 2.75 15.43 8.04
C VAL A 585 3.26 15.88 9.41
N LYS A 586 2.41 16.46 10.26
CA LYS A 586 2.76 16.81 11.67
C LYS A 586 3.13 15.58 12.51
N LEU A 587 2.56 14.41 12.25
CA LEU A 587 2.94 13.18 12.95
C LEU A 587 4.21 12.57 12.36
N TYR A 588 4.28 12.43 11.04
CA TYR A 588 5.43 11.90 10.29
C TYR A 588 6.74 12.61 10.63
N THR A 589 6.72 13.95 10.67
CA THR A 589 7.90 14.75 10.99
C THR A 589 8.33 14.73 12.46
N LYS A 590 7.61 14.04 13.36
CA LYS A 590 8.13 13.69 14.70
C LYS A 590 9.08 12.50 14.66
N TYR A 591 8.90 11.59 13.70
CA TYR A 591 9.67 10.36 13.58
C TYR A 591 10.87 10.47 12.63
N VAL A 592 10.70 11.11 11.47
CA VAL A 592 11.68 11.03 10.36
C VAL A 592 11.89 12.37 9.65
N ASP A 593 13.00 12.47 8.90
CA ASP A 593 13.32 13.56 7.97
C ASP A 593 13.43 13.06 6.51
N TRP A 594 12.64 12.05 6.11
CA TRP A 594 12.70 11.48 4.75
C TRP A 594 11.74 12.24 3.80
N PRO A 595 12.16 12.58 2.57
CA PRO A 595 11.33 13.34 1.63
C PRO A 595 10.00 12.64 1.30
N LEU A 596 8.91 13.41 1.35
CA LEU A 596 7.58 13.02 0.87
C LEU A 596 7.45 13.45 -0.59
N ILE A 597 7.17 12.50 -1.49
CA ILE A 597 7.14 12.77 -2.93
C ILE A 597 5.80 12.35 -3.52
N SER A 598 5.00 13.28 -4.04
CA SER A 598 3.87 12.94 -4.90
C SER A 598 4.37 12.57 -6.30
N ILE A 599 3.91 11.44 -6.83
CA ILE A 599 4.07 11.02 -8.22
C ILE A 599 2.71 10.72 -8.85
N LYS A 600 2.60 10.90 -10.16
CA LYS A 600 1.37 10.63 -10.92
C LYS A 600 1.12 9.13 -11.11
N ILE A 601 -0.15 8.71 -11.22
CA ILE A 601 -0.59 7.30 -11.14
C ILE A 601 0.12 6.34 -12.08
N ASP A 602 0.38 6.72 -13.33
CA ASP A 602 1.08 5.82 -14.27
C ASP A 602 2.57 5.67 -13.91
N ARG A 603 3.23 6.71 -13.38
CA ARG A 603 4.58 6.55 -12.80
C ARG A 603 4.55 5.75 -11.49
N GLN A 604 3.49 5.84 -10.69
CA GLN A 604 3.30 4.95 -9.54
C GLN A 604 3.15 3.50 -10.00
N ALA A 605 2.39 3.24 -11.05
CA ALA A 605 2.27 1.89 -11.60
C ALA A 605 3.60 1.36 -12.15
N GLU A 606 4.41 2.23 -12.77
CA GLU A 606 5.78 1.88 -13.16
C GLU A 606 6.66 1.45 -11.97
N THR A 607 6.59 2.08 -10.77
CA THR A 607 7.44 1.65 -9.64
C THR A 607 7.12 0.24 -9.15
N PHE A 608 5.82 -0.10 -9.08
CA PHE A 608 5.37 -1.47 -8.77
C PHE A 608 5.84 -2.48 -9.84
N ILE A 609 5.76 -2.13 -11.13
CA ILE A 609 6.18 -2.99 -12.25
C ILE A 609 7.71 -3.12 -12.33
N GLU A 610 8.47 -2.05 -12.06
CA GLU A 610 9.92 -2.06 -11.94
C GLU A 610 10.38 -2.93 -10.77
N ARG A 611 9.67 -2.87 -9.63
CA ARG A 611 9.92 -3.76 -8.50
C ARG A 611 9.63 -5.23 -8.85
N ALA A 612 8.55 -5.53 -9.56
CA ALA A 612 8.27 -6.88 -10.05
C ALA A 612 9.36 -7.42 -10.99
N LYS A 613 9.93 -6.56 -11.85
CA LYS A 613 11.09 -6.92 -12.69
C LYS A 613 12.36 -7.16 -11.88
N LEU A 614 12.59 -6.41 -10.80
CA LEU A 614 13.74 -6.59 -9.91
C LEU A 614 13.71 -7.96 -9.22
N GLU A 615 12.58 -8.35 -8.62
CA GLU A 615 12.41 -9.69 -8.05
C GLU A 615 12.62 -10.80 -9.10
N ALA A 616 12.09 -10.61 -10.30
CA ALA A 616 12.09 -11.62 -11.37
C ALA A 616 13.38 -11.69 -12.21
N CYS A 617 14.33 -10.74 -12.08
CA CYS A 617 15.53 -10.74 -12.92
C CYS A 617 16.69 -11.59 -12.37
N GLY A 618 16.55 -12.17 -11.18
CA GLY A 618 17.60 -12.97 -10.53
C GLY A 618 18.88 -12.15 -10.33
N HIS A 619 18.77 -11.01 -9.65
CA HIS A 619 19.90 -10.11 -9.43
C HIS A 619 20.83 -10.61 -8.30
N GLU A 620 22.14 -10.41 -8.48
CA GLU A 620 23.13 -10.51 -7.41
C GLU A 620 23.87 -9.18 -7.30
N THR A 621 24.21 -8.78 -6.07
CA THR A 621 25.09 -7.65 -5.80
C THR A 621 26.20 -8.09 -4.86
N LYS A 622 27.46 -7.85 -5.25
CA LYS A 622 28.65 -8.24 -4.49
C LYS A 622 29.50 -7.03 -4.16
N LEU A 623 29.86 -6.87 -2.89
CA LEU A 623 30.85 -5.90 -2.45
C LEU A 623 32.24 -6.38 -2.84
N VAL A 624 33.08 -5.45 -3.31
CA VAL A 624 34.48 -5.70 -3.65
C VAL A 624 35.36 -5.27 -2.48
N ILE A 625 36.08 -6.23 -1.88
CA ILE A 625 36.93 -5.98 -0.71
C ILE A 625 38.41 -6.10 -1.08
N GLU A 626 39.17 -5.03 -0.82
CA GLU A 626 40.62 -4.94 -1.02
C GLU A 626 41.25 -4.25 0.21
N ASN A 627 42.33 -4.84 0.78
CA ASN A 627 43.05 -4.31 1.95
C ASN A 627 42.17 -3.96 3.17
N ASN A 628 41.21 -4.84 3.50
CA ASN A 628 40.21 -4.65 4.57
C ASN A 628 39.35 -3.38 4.42
N LYS A 629 39.07 -2.99 3.17
CA LYS A 629 38.08 -1.97 2.82
C LYS A 629 37.19 -2.43 1.67
N ILE A 630 35.94 -1.97 1.64
CA ILE A 630 35.10 -2.04 0.44
C ILE A 630 35.56 -0.93 -0.50
N VAL A 631 35.96 -1.29 -1.73
CA VAL A 631 36.45 -0.35 -2.75
C VAL A 631 35.53 -0.24 -3.97
N GLY A 632 34.46 -1.04 -4.02
CA GLY A 632 33.49 -1.00 -5.11
C GLY A 632 32.39 -2.05 -4.97
N ILE A 633 31.50 -2.06 -5.96
CA ILE A 633 30.30 -2.89 -5.99
C ILE A 633 30.13 -3.45 -7.40
N THR A 634 29.92 -4.77 -7.48
CA THR A 634 29.56 -5.50 -8.70
C THR A 634 28.09 -5.84 -8.64
N VAL A 635 27.38 -5.69 -9.76
CA VAL A 635 25.94 -5.96 -9.89
C VAL A 635 25.70 -6.82 -11.13
N THR A 636 24.92 -7.89 -11.00
CA THR A 636 24.64 -8.87 -12.06
C THR A 636 23.15 -9.16 -12.13
N ALA A 637 22.59 -9.41 -13.33
CA ALA A 637 21.25 -9.96 -13.51
C ALA A 637 21.31 -11.25 -14.31
N SER A 638 20.71 -12.33 -13.82
CA SER A 638 20.91 -13.69 -14.38
C SER A 638 19.70 -14.22 -15.15
N GLU A 639 18.47 -13.89 -14.73
CA GLU A 639 17.23 -14.44 -15.28
C GLU A 639 16.46 -13.48 -16.19
N GLY A 640 16.62 -12.17 -16.02
CA GLY A 640 15.88 -11.15 -16.77
C GLY A 640 16.64 -9.83 -16.91
N GLU A 641 15.95 -8.82 -17.41
CA GLU A 641 16.41 -7.42 -17.39
C GLU A 641 15.72 -6.65 -16.25
N CYS A 642 16.45 -5.75 -15.59
CA CYS A 642 15.98 -4.94 -14.47
C CYS A 642 16.91 -3.76 -14.21
N THR A 643 16.48 -2.83 -13.37
CA THR A 643 17.35 -1.79 -12.80
C THR A 643 17.52 -2.09 -11.32
N VAL A 644 18.74 -2.39 -10.90
CA VAL A 644 19.05 -2.69 -9.49
C VAL A 644 19.42 -1.39 -8.78
N PRO A 645 18.68 -0.97 -7.74
CA PRO A 645 19.11 0.11 -6.86
C PRO A 645 20.20 -0.37 -5.90
N VAL A 646 21.18 0.50 -5.66
CA VAL A 646 22.22 0.30 -4.63
C VAL A 646 22.38 1.60 -3.85
N THR A 647 21.87 1.64 -2.63
CA THR A 647 22.12 2.73 -1.68
C THR A 647 23.54 2.61 -1.10
N VAL A 648 24.27 3.72 -1.09
CA VAL A 648 25.62 3.85 -0.50
C VAL A 648 25.65 4.97 0.56
N PRO A 649 26.50 4.85 1.61
CA PRO A 649 26.48 5.78 2.74
C PRO A 649 27.10 7.16 2.45
N GLU A 650 28.14 7.21 1.61
CA GLU A 650 28.94 8.41 1.37
C GLU A 650 28.94 8.85 -0.09
N GLY A 651 29.57 8.08 -0.99
CA GLY A 651 29.76 8.50 -2.38
C GLY A 651 30.33 7.42 -3.32
N VAL A 652 30.50 7.81 -4.59
CA VAL A 652 31.00 6.98 -5.68
C VAL A 652 31.99 7.74 -6.55
N ASP A 653 33.00 7.04 -7.06
CA ASP A 653 33.86 7.54 -8.14
C ASP A 653 33.00 7.65 -9.40
N LYS A 654 32.54 8.87 -9.71
CA LYS A 654 31.66 9.14 -10.85
C LYS A 654 32.30 8.82 -12.21
N SER A 655 33.63 8.66 -12.28
CA SER A 655 34.34 8.21 -13.49
C SER A 655 34.31 6.68 -13.67
N SER A 656 33.91 5.94 -12.63
CA SER A 656 33.76 4.48 -12.63
C SER A 656 32.33 3.97 -12.84
N LEU A 657 31.34 4.87 -12.90
CA LEU A 657 29.94 4.48 -13.11
C LEU A 657 29.71 3.95 -14.52
N PRO A 658 28.83 2.94 -14.70
CA PRO A 658 28.31 2.59 -16.02
C PRO A 658 27.66 3.80 -16.70
N SER A 659 27.82 3.93 -18.02
CA SER A 659 27.35 5.09 -18.79
C SER A 659 25.83 5.27 -18.84
N ASP A 660 25.08 4.25 -18.42
CA ASP A 660 23.62 4.20 -18.33
C ASP A 660 23.10 4.09 -16.87
N ALA A 661 23.99 4.11 -15.87
CA ALA A 661 23.59 4.20 -14.47
C ALA A 661 23.23 5.64 -14.09
N THR A 662 22.20 5.81 -13.25
CA THR A 662 21.78 7.12 -12.75
C THR A 662 21.99 7.23 -11.24
N LEU A 663 22.05 8.47 -10.74
CA LEU A 663 22.23 8.79 -9.33
C LEU A 663 21.01 9.52 -8.81
N GLU A 664 20.44 9.04 -7.70
CA GLU A 664 19.36 9.70 -6.98
C GLU A 664 19.83 10.06 -5.56
N GLN A 665 19.62 11.31 -5.18
CA GLN A 665 19.73 11.76 -3.79
C GLN A 665 18.76 12.93 -3.58
N ILE A 666 17.64 12.66 -2.91
CA ILE A 666 16.61 13.67 -2.65
C ILE A 666 16.74 14.16 -1.21
N GLY A 667 16.91 15.47 -1.04
CA GLY A 667 17.08 16.09 0.29
C GLY A 667 18.22 15.45 1.09
N LYS A 668 17.86 14.77 2.19
CA LYS A 668 18.80 14.12 3.12
C LYS A 668 18.83 12.60 3.01
N ASP A 669 18.25 12.02 1.96
CA ASP A 669 18.41 10.59 1.67
C ASP A 669 19.88 10.21 1.44
N PRO A 670 20.26 8.94 1.68
CA PRO A 670 21.55 8.42 1.22
C PRO A 670 21.56 8.35 -0.32
N LEU A 671 22.76 8.40 -0.91
CA LEU A 671 22.93 8.32 -2.36
C LEU A 671 22.53 6.93 -2.86
N THR A 672 21.63 6.86 -3.84
CA THR A 672 21.26 5.61 -4.50
C THR A 672 21.75 5.61 -5.95
N VAL A 673 22.47 4.55 -6.32
CA VAL A 673 22.92 4.27 -7.68
C VAL A 673 21.91 3.31 -8.31
N TRP A 674 21.23 3.75 -9.37
CA TRP A 674 20.36 2.89 -10.16
C TRP A 674 21.18 2.28 -11.30
N VAL A 675 21.28 0.95 -11.35
CA VAL A 675 22.11 0.22 -12.32
C VAL A 675 21.23 -0.63 -13.24
N PRO A 676 20.90 -0.17 -14.47
CA PRO A 676 20.23 -0.99 -15.46
C PRO A 676 21.08 -2.18 -15.88
N LEU A 677 20.48 -3.35 -16.03
CA LEU A 677 21.14 -4.61 -16.40
C LEU A 677 20.26 -5.41 -17.35
N LYS A 678 20.89 -5.98 -18.39
CA LYS A 678 20.30 -6.99 -19.26
C LYS A 678 20.55 -8.39 -18.70
N LYS A 679 19.78 -9.37 -19.18
CA LYS A 679 19.97 -10.78 -18.81
C LYS A 679 21.39 -11.26 -19.14
N GLY A 680 22.12 -11.74 -18.13
CA GLY A 680 23.51 -12.18 -18.22
C GLY A 680 24.55 -11.06 -18.19
N GLU A 681 24.14 -9.82 -17.92
CA GLU A 681 25.05 -8.67 -17.81
C GLU A 681 25.59 -8.53 -16.38
N THR A 682 26.85 -8.10 -16.27
CA THR A 682 27.50 -7.72 -15.01
C THR A 682 28.15 -6.35 -15.18
N LYS A 683 27.86 -5.44 -14.25
CA LYS A 683 28.44 -4.09 -14.17
C LYS A 683 29.17 -3.90 -12.85
N THR A 684 30.09 -2.95 -12.80
CA THR A 684 30.89 -2.65 -11.60
C THR A 684 31.17 -1.15 -11.53
N PHE A 685 31.07 -0.57 -10.33
CA PHE A 685 31.53 0.79 -10.02
C PHE A 685 32.33 0.80 -8.71
N LYS A 686 33.06 1.88 -8.44
CA LYS A 686 33.78 2.07 -7.16
C LYS A 686 32.99 2.99 -6.23
N ILE A 687 33.10 2.73 -4.93
CA ILE A 687 32.68 3.68 -3.91
C ILE A 687 33.85 4.60 -3.53
N GLU A 688 33.57 5.85 -3.25
CA GLU A 688 34.57 6.85 -2.85
C GLU A 688 34.00 7.76 -1.76
N PRO A 689 34.59 7.79 -0.54
CA PRO A 689 35.75 7.02 -0.09
C PRO A 689 35.47 5.51 0.04
N ALA A 690 36.56 4.73 0.19
CA ALA A 690 36.49 3.31 0.45
C ALA A 690 36.18 3.04 1.94
N LEU A 691 35.12 2.27 2.21
CA LEU A 691 34.60 2.02 3.56
C LEU A 691 35.41 0.95 4.30
N GLU A 692 35.62 1.13 5.60
CA GLU A 692 36.32 0.14 6.44
C GLU A 692 35.57 -1.19 6.53
N TRP A 693 36.29 -2.30 6.37
CA TRP A 693 35.75 -3.66 6.46
C TRP A 693 36.77 -4.57 7.19
N HIS A 694 36.76 -4.47 8.52
CA HIS A 694 37.76 -5.06 9.41
C HIS A 694 37.63 -6.59 9.50
N VAL A 695 38.29 -7.31 8.58
CA VAL A 695 38.40 -8.77 8.60
C VAL A 695 39.55 -9.19 9.52
N ASP A 696 39.24 -9.99 10.56
CA ASP A 696 40.26 -10.74 11.27
C ASP A 696 40.62 -12.03 10.50
N GLU A 697 41.77 -12.01 9.82
CA GLU A 697 42.34 -13.19 9.15
C GLU A 697 43.01 -14.18 10.12
N THR A 698 43.11 -13.84 11.41
CA THR A 698 43.75 -14.65 12.46
C THR A 698 42.79 -15.39 13.38
N ALA A 699 41.49 -15.09 13.30
CA ALA A 699 40.41 -15.76 14.02
C ALA A 699 40.57 -17.29 14.01
N GLN A 700 40.96 -17.83 15.17
CA GLN A 700 40.92 -19.26 15.44
C GLN A 700 39.48 -19.66 15.79
N PRO A 701 39.09 -20.94 15.62
CA PRO A 701 37.83 -21.42 16.18
C PRO A 701 37.77 -21.12 17.68
N VAL A 702 36.67 -20.52 18.13
CA VAL A 702 36.50 -19.98 19.49
C VAL A 702 36.77 -21.07 20.54
N GLU A 703 37.82 -20.91 21.35
CA GLU A 703 38.13 -21.89 22.41
C GLU A 703 37.09 -21.85 23.53
N ASN A 704 36.74 -23.04 24.02
CA ASN A 704 35.58 -23.25 24.88
C ASN A 704 35.79 -22.84 26.34
N THR A 705 35.40 -21.62 26.71
CA THR A 705 35.25 -21.18 28.11
C THR A 705 33.82 -20.75 28.48
N THR A 706 32.83 -21.58 28.13
CA THR A 706 31.48 -21.51 28.71
C THR A 706 31.24 -22.70 29.64
N THR A 707 31.50 -22.52 30.95
CA THR A 707 31.08 -23.48 31.99
C THR A 707 29.58 -23.33 32.24
N VAL A 708 28.77 -24.02 31.44
CA VAL A 708 27.32 -24.12 31.67
C VAL A 708 27.11 -24.75 33.04
N THR A 709 26.60 -23.96 33.98
CA THR A 709 26.29 -24.43 35.33
C THR A 709 24.87 -24.97 35.31
N VAL A 710 24.72 -26.27 35.05
CA VAL A 710 23.41 -26.93 35.05
C VAL A 710 22.85 -26.90 36.46
N VAL A 711 21.78 -26.12 36.67
CA VAL A 711 21.07 -26.05 37.95
C VAL A 711 20.00 -27.14 37.96
N GLU A 712 20.39 -28.37 38.28
CA GLU A 712 19.42 -29.47 38.49
C GLU A 712 18.59 -29.20 39.75
N SER A 713 17.29 -28.90 39.55
CA SER A 713 16.32 -28.84 40.64
C SER A 713 16.01 -30.27 41.13
N THR A 714 16.74 -30.70 42.18
CA THR A 714 16.71 -32.07 42.66
C THR A 714 15.60 -32.32 43.68
N THR A 715 14.46 -32.84 43.22
CA THR A 715 13.46 -33.49 44.09
C THR A 715 13.83 -34.96 44.31
N THR A 716 13.86 -35.40 45.57
CA THR A 716 14.44 -36.69 45.97
C THR A 716 13.37 -37.73 46.32
N VAL A 717 13.38 -38.86 45.60
CA VAL A 717 12.74 -40.12 46.01
C VAL A 717 13.78 -41.24 45.86
N LYS A 718 13.65 -42.31 46.67
CA LYS A 718 14.74 -43.21 47.05
C LYS A 718 14.43 -44.67 46.69
N GLU A 719 15.49 -45.38 46.26
CA GLU A 719 15.58 -46.87 46.20
C GLU A 719 14.61 -47.59 45.22
N GLU A 720 14.91 -48.79 44.71
CA GLU A 720 15.82 -49.83 45.20
C GLU A 720 16.69 -50.47 44.07
N GLU A 721 17.75 -51.20 44.42
CA GLU A 721 18.79 -51.70 43.49
C GLU A 721 18.46 -53.06 42.81
N THR A 722 19.16 -53.38 41.71
CA THR A 722 19.85 -54.69 41.61
C THR A 722 20.99 -54.68 40.57
N THR A 723 21.98 -55.57 40.76
CA THR A 723 23.34 -55.47 40.17
C THR A 723 23.64 -56.52 39.08
N THR A 724 24.54 -56.17 38.14
CA THR A 724 25.79 -56.88 37.71
C THR A 724 26.23 -56.33 36.33
N GLU A 725 27.40 -55.69 36.17
CA GLU A 725 28.79 -56.17 36.28
C GLU A 725 29.33 -56.84 35.00
N ALA A 726 30.08 -56.08 34.20
CA ALA A 726 31.27 -56.53 33.45
C ALA A 726 32.04 -55.31 32.90
N GLU A 727 33.37 -55.27 33.08
CA GLU A 727 34.25 -54.17 32.63
C GLU A 727 35.19 -54.65 31.47
N PRO A 728 36.31 -54.00 31.07
CA PRO A 728 36.54 -53.67 29.66
C PRO A 728 37.69 -54.46 29.00
N THR A 729 37.92 -54.28 27.69
CA THR A 729 39.26 -54.54 27.11
C THR A 729 39.57 -53.76 25.82
N THR A 730 40.83 -53.35 25.69
CA THR A 730 41.48 -52.76 24.50
C THR A 730 42.11 -53.86 23.62
N THR A 731 42.54 -53.66 22.36
CA THR A 731 43.88 -53.14 22.03
C THR A 731 44.19 -53.15 20.50
N LYS A 732 44.66 -51.99 19.99
CA LYS A 732 45.62 -51.66 18.88
C LYS A 732 45.90 -52.58 17.65
N LYS A 733 46.31 -51.88 16.57
CA LYS A 733 47.29 -52.23 15.48
C LYS A 733 46.74 -53.05 14.29
N GLU A 734 47.29 -52.97 13.07
CA GLU A 734 48.53 -52.31 12.55
C GLU A 734 48.36 -51.77 11.09
N GLU A 735 49.35 -51.02 10.58
CA GLU A 735 49.39 -50.47 9.21
C GLU A 735 49.79 -51.51 8.13
N THR A 736 49.48 -51.25 6.86
CA THR A 736 50.35 -51.66 5.74
C THR A 736 50.13 -50.81 4.47
N THR A 737 51.19 -50.54 3.72
CA THR A 737 51.20 -49.74 2.46
C THR A 737 52.00 -50.44 1.36
N THR A 738 51.98 -49.86 0.13
CA THR A 738 52.70 -50.20 -1.14
C THR A 738 51.92 -50.97 -2.21
N GLU A 739 52.18 -50.84 -3.54
CA GLU A 739 52.66 -49.71 -4.40
C GLU A 739 52.56 -50.14 -5.90
N ALA A 740 52.74 -49.20 -6.84
CA ALA A 740 53.14 -49.33 -8.26
C ALA A 740 52.09 -49.26 -9.41
N GLU A 741 51.88 -48.05 -9.95
CA GLU A 741 52.40 -47.52 -11.25
C GLU A 741 52.54 -48.39 -12.54
N PRO A 742 52.70 -47.80 -13.78
CA PRO A 742 52.47 -46.41 -14.27
C PRO A 742 51.94 -46.28 -15.75
N THR A 743 52.04 -45.06 -16.34
CA THR A 743 52.28 -44.72 -17.80
C THR A 743 51.17 -44.92 -18.88
N THR A 744 51.14 -44.27 -20.06
CA THR A 744 51.35 -42.86 -20.59
C THR A 744 51.11 -42.86 -22.14
N THR A 745 50.96 -41.80 -22.97
CA THR A 745 50.38 -40.41 -22.98
C THR A 745 50.62 -39.80 -24.41
N LYS A 746 49.86 -38.76 -24.86
CA LYS A 746 50.02 -37.94 -26.12
C LYS A 746 49.31 -38.48 -27.40
N LYS A 747 49.03 -37.68 -28.46
CA LYS A 747 49.62 -36.39 -28.92
C LYS A 747 48.64 -35.54 -29.79
N GLU A 748 48.86 -34.21 -29.81
CA GLU A 748 48.63 -33.18 -30.89
C GLU A 748 47.39 -33.17 -31.80
N GLU A 749 46.88 -31.96 -32.11
CA GLU A 749 46.97 -31.39 -33.47
C GLU A 749 46.88 -29.84 -33.50
N THR A 750 46.94 -29.20 -34.68
CA THR A 750 47.43 -27.82 -34.85
C THR A 750 46.79 -27.02 -36.01
N THR A 751 46.50 -25.72 -35.76
CA THR A 751 46.46 -24.55 -36.68
C THR A 751 46.16 -24.69 -38.20
N THR A 752 44.97 -24.20 -38.60
CA THR A 752 44.64 -23.30 -39.76
C THR A 752 44.68 -23.73 -41.25
N GLU A 753 43.74 -23.11 -42.00
CA GLU A 753 43.68 -22.74 -43.44
C GLU A 753 42.78 -23.50 -44.46
N VAL A 754 41.71 -22.77 -44.88
CA VAL A 754 41.26 -22.47 -46.27
C VAL A 754 40.47 -23.50 -47.12
N GLU A 755 39.18 -23.14 -47.34
CA GLU A 755 38.29 -23.25 -48.53
C GLU A 755 38.29 -24.47 -49.50
N PRO A 756 37.09 -24.87 -50.00
CA PRO A 756 36.58 -24.21 -51.22
C PRO A 756 35.06 -23.91 -51.29
N THR A 757 34.74 -22.89 -52.09
CA THR A 757 33.41 -22.37 -52.47
C THR A 757 32.65 -23.21 -53.52
N THR A 758 31.30 -23.24 -53.50
CA THR A 758 30.39 -22.72 -54.58
C THR A 758 28.88 -23.04 -54.40
N THR A 759 28.04 -22.20 -55.03
CA THR A 759 26.57 -22.05 -54.87
C THR A 759 25.70 -22.81 -55.89
N LYS A 760 24.44 -23.17 -55.52
CA LYS A 760 23.16 -23.24 -56.32
C LYS A 760 22.11 -24.09 -55.58
N LYS A 761 20.78 -23.97 -55.74
CA LYS A 761 19.82 -22.97 -56.31
C LYS A 761 18.41 -23.41 -55.76
N GLU A 762 17.71 -22.64 -54.91
CA GLU A 762 16.71 -21.58 -55.19
C GLU A 762 15.32 -22.11 -55.65
N GLU A 763 14.26 -21.29 -55.49
CA GLU A 763 12.84 -21.42 -55.95
C GLU A 763 11.88 -22.29 -55.08
N THR A 764 10.69 -21.81 -54.63
CA THR A 764 10.13 -20.42 -54.57
C THR A 764 8.97 -20.24 -53.55
N THR A 765 8.64 -18.96 -53.31
CA THR A 765 7.60 -18.27 -52.52
C THR A 765 6.13 -18.74 -52.68
N THR A 766 5.07 -18.22 -52.02
CA THR A 766 4.71 -16.85 -51.52
C THR A 766 3.59 -16.97 -50.44
N GLU A 767 3.15 -15.97 -49.63
CA GLU A 767 2.47 -14.71 -50.01
C GLU A 767 2.33 -13.68 -48.85
N VAL A 768 2.88 -12.46 -49.06
CA VAL A 768 2.45 -11.08 -48.69
C VAL A 768 2.06 -10.65 -47.25
N GLU A 769 2.75 -9.61 -46.76
CA GLU A 769 2.30 -8.59 -45.79
C GLU A 769 2.05 -7.22 -46.49
N PRO A 770 1.27 -6.28 -45.89
CA PRO A 770 1.25 -4.86 -46.27
C PRO A 770 2.28 -4.01 -45.50
N THR A 771 2.97 -3.11 -46.21
CA THR A 771 4.11 -2.30 -45.70
C THR A 771 3.75 -0.96 -45.06
N THR A 772 4.57 -0.52 -44.10
CA THR A 772 4.94 0.91 -43.93
C THR A 772 6.43 1.06 -43.56
N THR A 773 7.04 2.19 -43.89
CA THR A 773 8.51 2.30 -44.05
C THR A 773 9.16 3.26 -43.06
N LYS A 774 10.27 2.86 -42.42
CA LYS A 774 11.30 3.76 -41.90
C LYS A 774 12.57 3.64 -42.75
N LYS A 775 13.35 4.72 -42.84
CA LYS A 775 14.66 4.78 -43.51
C LYS A 775 15.66 5.41 -42.55
N GLU A 776 16.86 4.85 -42.48
CA GLU A 776 17.99 5.35 -41.71
C GLU A 776 18.66 6.55 -42.39
N GLU A 777 19.42 7.33 -41.60
CA GLU A 777 20.68 7.95 -42.04
C GLU A 777 21.76 7.78 -40.95
N THR A 778 22.99 7.54 -41.38
CA THR A 778 24.19 7.35 -40.56
C THR A 778 25.24 8.40 -40.92
N THR A 779 25.93 8.97 -39.94
CA THR A 779 27.09 9.86 -40.17
C THR A 779 28.26 9.53 -39.23
N THR A 780 29.48 9.74 -39.73
CA THR A 780 30.76 9.49 -39.04
C THR A 780 31.73 10.63 -39.27
N GLU A 781 32.18 11.30 -38.20
CA GLU A 781 33.37 12.17 -38.06
C GLU A 781 33.56 12.44 -36.55
N ALA A 782 34.70 12.86 -35.99
CA ALA A 782 36.13 12.72 -36.34
C ALA A 782 36.96 13.12 -35.08
N GLU A 783 38.22 12.67 -34.95
CA GLU A 783 39.08 13.05 -33.81
C GLU A 783 39.63 14.48 -33.89
N PRO A 784 39.73 15.19 -32.76
CA PRO A 784 40.72 16.25 -32.54
C PRO A 784 41.80 15.83 -31.53
N SER A 785 43.08 15.87 -31.92
CA SER A 785 44.18 15.48 -31.03
C SER A 785 44.67 16.61 -30.10
N THR A 786 44.81 16.26 -28.82
CA THR A 786 45.75 16.79 -27.82
C THR A 786 46.35 18.20 -27.97
N THR A 787 46.23 19.02 -26.93
CA THR A 787 47.38 19.71 -26.31
C THR A 787 47.16 19.83 -24.81
N LYS A 788 48.15 19.42 -23.99
CA LYS A 788 48.10 19.55 -22.53
C LYS A 788 48.27 20.99 -22.08
N LYS A 789 47.71 21.33 -20.92
CA LYS A 789 48.35 22.25 -19.97
C LYS A 789 48.11 21.81 -18.52
N GLU A 790 49.15 21.27 -17.90
CA GLU A 790 49.33 21.20 -16.44
C GLU A 790 49.69 22.64 -15.95
N GLU A 791 49.49 23.05 -14.69
CA GLU A 791 50.04 22.44 -13.46
C GLU A 791 49.32 22.88 -12.17
N THR A 792 49.57 22.10 -11.11
CA THR A 792 49.58 22.44 -9.67
C THR A 792 48.32 22.90 -8.93
N THR A 793 47.97 22.06 -7.98
CA THR A 793 47.23 22.29 -6.72
C THR A 793 47.73 23.46 -5.87
N THR A 794 46.85 24.04 -5.05
CA THR A 794 47.16 24.40 -3.64
C THR A 794 45.90 24.22 -2.80
N GLU A 795 46.06 23.66 -1.60
CA GLU A 795 45.00 23.33 -0.64
C GLU A 795 44.95 24.37 0.49
N VAL A 796 43.76 24.84 0.88
CA VAL A 796 43.52 25.71 2.04
C VAL A 796 42.14 25.39 2.64
N GLU A 797 42.08 25.14 3.95
CA GLU A 797 40.84 24.86 4.67
C GLU A 797 39.90 26.08 4.77
N PRO A 798 38.56 25.88 4.78
CA PRO A 798 37.60 26.98 4.88
C PRO A 798 37.51 27.54 6.30
N THR A 799 37.96 28.78 6.51
CA THR A 799 37.59 29.58 7.69
C THR A 799 36.34 30.43 7.39
N THR A 800 35.30 30.28 8.22
CA THR A 800 34.01 30.94 8.00
C THR A 800 34.09 32.46 8.15
N THR A 801 33.54 33.21 7.19
CA THR A 801 33.12 34.61 7.41
C THR A 801 31.91 34.91 6.51
N LYS A 802 30.82 35.42 7.09
CA LYS A 802 29.63 35.84 6.32
C LYS A 802 29.96 37.06 5.46
N LYS A 803 29.42 37.09 4.24
CA LYS A 803 29.13 38.34 3.52
C LYS A 803 27.86 38.17 2.69
N GLU A 804 27.10 39.25 2.57
CA GLU A 804 25.88 39.33 1.76
C GLU A 804 26.23 39.38 0.26
N GLU A 805 25.40 38.75 -0.57
CA GLU A 805 25.40 38.96 -2.02
C GLU A 805 24.06 39.55 -2.49
N THR A 806 24.16 40.60 -3.29
CA THR A 806 23.03 41.24 -3.97
C THR A 806 22.70 40.49 -5.26
N THR A 807 21.46 40.04 -5.41
CA THR A 807 20.92 39.64 -6.71
C THR A 807 20.49 40.87 -7.51
N THR A 808 20.87 40.92 -8.78
CA THR A 808 20.36 41.88 -9.77
C THR A 808 19.89 41.08 -10.98
N GLU A 809 18.61 41.19 -11.30
CA GLU A 809 17.95 40.48 -12.39
C GLU A 809 18.00 41.29 -13.70
N VAL A 810 18.24 40.63 -14.83
CA VAL A 810 18.14 41.20 -16.19
C VAL A 810 17.61 40.14 -17.15
N GLU A 811 16.56 40.47 -17.89
CA GLU A 811 15.87 39.56 -18.81
C GLU A 811 16.67 39.23 -20.09
N PRO A 812 16.44 38.06 -20.72
CA PRO A 812 16.97 37.75 -22.05
C PRO A 812 16.07 38.32 -23.17
N THR A 813 16.60 39.16 -24.05
CA THR A 813 15.93 39.57 -25.30
C THR A 813 16.72 39.19 -26.55
N THR A 814 16.07 38.42 -27.44
CA THR A 814 16.64 37.96 -28.73
C THR A 814 16.26 38.88 -29.89
N THR A 815 17.16 39.17 -30.83
CA THR A 815 16.79 39.64 -32.18
C THR A 815 17.81 39.19 -33.25
N LYS A 816 17.34 38.98 -34.50
CA LYS A 816 18.06 38.37 -35.64
C LYS A 816 18.73 39.41 -36.56
N LYS A 817 19.73 38.98 -37.36
CA LYS A 817 20.03 39.35 -38.79
C LYS A 817 21.31 38.62 -39.28
N GLU A 818 21.59 38.35 -40.57
CA GLU A 818 20.80 38.18 -41.82
C GLU A 818 21.73 37.60 -42.95
N GLU A 819 21.36 37.76 -44.24
CA GLU A 819 22.09 37.47 -45.50
C GLU A 819 22.04 36.01 -46.06
N THR A 820 21.93 35.73 -47.38
CA THR A 820 21.67 36.55 -48.60
C THR A 820 20.92 35.75 -49.72
N THR A 821 20.70 36.36 -50.91
CA THR A 821 19.81 35.96 -52.04
C THR A 821 20.44 34.94 -53.05
N THR A 822 19.87 34.46 -54.19
CA THR A 822 19.08 35.14 -55.27
C THR A 822 18.44 34.19 -56.34
N GLU A 823 17.28 34.58 -56.89
CA GLU A 823 16.63 34.31 -58.22
C GLU A 823 16.53 32.92 -58.92
N ALA A 824 15.31 32.58 -59.38
CA ALA A 824 14.93 32.50 -60.82
C ALA A 824 13.38 32.39 -61.05
N GLU A 825 12.86 32.99 -62.12
CA GLU A 825 11.45 32.96 -62.61
C GLU A 825 11.35 32.16 -63.96
N PRO A 826 10.23 32.05 -64.76
CA PRO A 826 8.94 32.79 -64.74
C PRO A 826 7.62 31.98 -65.01
N THR A 827 6.45 32.61 -64.79
CA THR A 827 5.35 32.86 -65.77
C THR A 827 3.94 33.11 -65.16
N THR A 828 3.21 34.04 -65.79
CA THR A 828 1.90 34.67 -65.40
C THR A 828 0.79 34.35 -66.44
N PRO A 829 -0.47 34.86 -66.39
CA PRO A 829 -1.12 35.95 -65.60
C PRO A 829 -2.41 35.46 -64.87
N LYS A 830 -3.54 36.16 -64.59
CA LYS A 830 -4.19 37.43 -65.05
C LYS A 830 -5.45 37.72 -64.16
N LYS A 831 -6.14 38.88 -64.10
CA LYS A 831 -5.88 40.34 -63.92
C LYS A 831 -7.28 40.99 -63.78
N GLU A 832 -7.58 41.74 -62.71
CA GLU A 832 -8.43 42.99 -62.66
C GLU A 832 -8.79 43.31 -61.18
N GLU A 833 -8.32 44.42 -60.56
CA GLU A 833 -8.55 45.88 -60.75
C GLU A 833 -9.70 46.41 -59.82
N THR A 834 -9.67 47.63 -59.24
CA THR A 834 -8.88 48.87 -59.52
C THR A 834 -8.81 49.81 -58.27
N THR A 835 -7.62 50.40 -57.99
CA THR A 835 -7.29 51.80 -57.55
C THR A 835 -8.13 52.58 -56.48
N THR A 836 -7.70 53.70 -55.84
CA THR A 836 -6.64 54.73 -56.10
C THR A 836 -6.27 55.55 -54.82
N GLU A 837 -5.04 56.09 -54.73
CA GLU A 837 -4.56 57.37 -54.08
C GLU A 837 -5.02 57.88 -52.67
N VAL A 838 -4.32 58.78 -51.91
CA VAL A 838 -2.88 59.00 -51.55
C VAL A 838 -2.76 60.21 -50.56
N GLU A 839 -1.95 60.09 -49.49
CA GLU A 839 -1.35 61.17 -48.61
C GLU A 839 -2.26 62.17 -47.83
N PRO A 840 -1.74 63.00 -46.86
CA PRO A 840 -0.51 62.91 -46.03
C PRO A 840 -0.63 63.31 -44.50
N THR A 841 0.42 63.00 -43.72
CA THR A 841 0.99 63.75 -42.55
C THR A 841 0.20 64.14 -41.27
N THR A 842 0.77 63.76 -40.10
CA THR A 842 0.85 64.49 -38.78
C THR A 842 -0.44 64.96 -38.08
N THR A 843 -0.65 64.73 -36.77
CA THR A 843 0.07 65.41 -35.65
C THR A 843 -0.29 64.77 -34.28
N LYS A 844 0.52 65.01 -33.23
CA LYS A 844 0.26 64.68 -31.81
C LYS A 844 -1.12 65.17 -31.29
N LYS A 845 -1.69 64.47 -30.29
CA LYS A 845 -1.91 64.97 -28.90
C LYS A 845 -2.24 63.79 -27.95
N GLU A 846 -1.46 63.53 -26.90
CA GLU A 846 -1.66 63.91 -25.47
C GLU A 846 -3.14 63.75 -25.02
N GLU A 847 -3.57 62.80 -24.18
CA GLU A 847 -3.15 62.36 -22.82
C GLU A 847 -3.75 63.17 -21.65
N THR A 848 -3.63 62.61 -20.43
CA THR A 848 -3.92 63.18 -19.09
C THR A 848 -5.40 63.17 -18.64
N THR A 849 -5.75 62.74 -17.41
CA THR A 849 -4.95 61.98 -16.42
C THR A 849 -5.80 61.08 -15.52
N ALA A 850 -5.10 60.05 -15.03
CA ALA A 850 -5.39 59.10 -13.96
C ALA A 850 -5.86 59.67 -12.61
N GLU A 851 -6.28 58.77 -11.72
CA GLU A 851 -5.73 58.69 -10.36
C GLU A 851 -5.71 57.22 -9.88
N ALA A 852 -4.57 56.73 -9.35
CA ALA A 852 -4.42 55.59 -8.42
C ALA A 852 -2.97 55.03 -8.42
N GLU A 853 -2.09 55.66 -7.64
CA GLU A 853 -0.97 54.98 -6.98
C GLU A 853 -0.85 55.56 -5.56
N PRO A 854 -0.20 54.85 -4.63
CA PRO A 854 1.05 55.42 -4.16
C PRO A 854 2.19 54.38 -4.02
N THR A 855 3.17 54.45 -4.92
CA THR A 855 4.54 54.03 -4.59
C THR A 855 5.11 54.89 -3.45
N THR A 856 5.90 54.29 -2.55
CA THR A 856 6.66 55.03 -1.55
C THR A 856 8.08 55.33 -2.03
N THR A 857 8.29 56.54 -2.56
CA THR A 857 9.65 57.08 -2.84
C THR A 857 9.85 58.40 -2.10
N LYS A 858 10.95 58.56 -1.37
CA LYS A 858 11.39 59.86 -0.79
C LYS A 858 12.46 60.46 -1.72
N LYS A 859 12.43 61.74 -2.08
CA LYS A 859 12.63 62.92 -1.20
C LYS A 859 12.21 64.23 -1.92
N GLU A 860 12.11 65.33 -1.14
CA GLU A 860 12.01 66.79 -1.43
C GLU A 860 12.24 67.30 -2.88
N GLU A 861 11.65 68.42 -3.38
CA GLU A 861 11.47 69.76 -2.77
C GLU A 861 10.21 70.59 -3.23
N THR A 862 9.58 71.30 -2.27
CA THR A 862 8.93 72.65 -2.27
C THR A 862 8.14 73.30 -3.44
N THR A 863 6.88 73.73 -3.14
CA THR A 863 6.18 75.04 -3.47
C THR A 863 5.81 75.43 -4.93
N SER A 864 4.75 76.20 -5.27
CA SER A 864 3.57 76.79 -4.55
C SER A 864 2.57 77.54 -5.49
N GLU A 865 1.25 77.54 -5.16
CA GLU A 865 0.22 78.63 -5.32
C GLU A 865 -0.09 79.33 -6.69
N ALA A 866 -1.31 79.85 -7.02
CA ALA A 866 -2.71 79.73 -6.50
C ALA A 866 -3.79 80.44 -7.40
N GLU A 867 -5.09 80.14 -7.15
CA GLU A 867 -6.36 80.92 -7.46
C GLU A 867 -6.84 81.20 -8.92
N PRO A 868 -8.14 81.53 -9.20
CA PRO A 868 -9.48 81.25 -8.57
C PRO A 868 -10.57 80.82 -9.64
N THR A 869 -11.94 80.80 -9.59
CA THR A 869 -13.08 81.10 -8.65
C THR A 869 -14.44 80.47 -9.14
N THR A 870 -15.36 80.09 -8.22
CA THR A 870 -16.89 80.09 -8.20
C THR A 870 -17.80 80.10 -9.48
N THR A 871 -19.05 79.57 -9.56
CA THR A 871 -20.23 79.68 -8.63
C THR A 871 -21.51 78.84 -9.00
N LYS A 872 -22.23 78.20 -8.02
CA LYS A 872 -23.70 77.79 -7.95
C LYS A 872 -24.31 76.84 -9.03
N LYS A 873 -25.46 76.12 -8.86
CA LYS A 873 -26.67 76.20 -7.96
C LYS A 873 -27.46 74.84 -7.88
N GLU A 874 -28.04 74.47 -6.71
CA GLU A 874 -29.28 73.63 -6.43
C GLU A 874 -29.48 72.19 -7.05
N GLU A 875 -30.28 71.23 -6.53
CA GLU A 875 -31.21 71.13 -5.36
C GLU A 875 -31.44 69.66 -4.83
N THR A 876 -31.54 69.46 -3.49
CA THR A 876 -32.38 68.53 -2.65
C THR A 876 -32.72 67.06 -3.07
N THR A 877 -32.94 66.03 -2.22
CA THR A 877 -33.07 65.75 -0.74
C THR A 877 -32.97 64.19 -0.54
N ALA A 878 -33.05 63.47 0.59
CA ALA A 878 -33.26 63.60 2.06
C ALA A 878 -32.56 62.37 2.73
N GLU A 879 -32.18 62.25 4.02
CA GLU A 879 -32.82 62.39 5.36
C GLU A 879 -33.73 61.23 5.82
N ALA A 880 -33.68 60.74 7.08
CA ALA A 880 -33.24 61.43 8.32
C ALA A 880 -32.38 60.63 9.34
N GLU A 881 -31.76 61.39 10.26
CA GLU A 881 -30.86 61.08 11.40
C GLU A 881 -31.63 61.02 12.76
N PRO A 882 -31.04 61.03 14.01
CA PRO A 882 -29.64 61.07 14.49
C PRO A 882 -29.30 59.84 15.42
N THR A 883 -28.59 59.78 16.58
CA THR A 883 -27.95 60.66 17.62
C THR A 883 -27.11 59.71 18.56
N THR A 884 -26.03 60.00 19.31
CA THR A 884 -24.95 61.03 19.35
C THR A 884 -23.81 60.63 20.34
N THR A 885 -22.57 60.46 19.84
CA THR A 885 -21.28 61.00 20.40
C THR A 885 -20.63 60.52 21.73
N LYS A 886 -19.27 60.37 21.66
CA LYS A 886 -18.19 60.47 22.69
C LYS A 886 -17.65 59.17 23.34
N LYS A 887 -16.39 59.10 23.83
CA LYS A 887 -15.05 59.65 23.40
C LYS A 887 -13.94 59.09 24.34
N GLU A 888 -12.71 58.94 23.81
CA GLU A 888 -11.39 58.89 24.51
C GLU A 888 -10.96 57.64 25.32
N GLU A 889 -9.77 57.12 24.94
CA GLU A 889 -8.58 56.66 25.72
C GLU A 889 -8.74 56.09 27.16
N THR A 890 -8.00 55.07 27.62
CA THR A 890 -6.54 54.80 27.53
C THR A 890 -6.18 53.30 27.74
N THR A 891 -4.90 52.94 27.58
CA THR A 891 -4.31 51.61 27.88
C THR A 891 -3.49 51.57 29.19
N THR A 892 -3.48 50.44 29.94
CA THR A 892 -2.30 49.77 30.58
C THR A 892 -2.65 48.51 31.40
N GLU A 893 -1.62 47.79 31.87
CA GLU A 893 -1.58 46.42 32.44
C GLU A 893 -2.04 46.27 33.92
N ALA A 894 -2.37 45.04 34.37
CA ALA A 894 -1.73 44.34 35.52
C ALA A 894 -2.45 43.03 35.96
N GLU A 895 -1.69 42.11 36.57
CA GLU A 895 -2.06 40.83 37.22
C GLU A 895 -2.16 40.95 38.79
N PRO A 896 -2.31 39.90 39.65
CA PRO A 896 -3.10 38.62 39.63
C PRO A 896 -3.84 38.29 41.00
N THR A 897 -4.23 37.01 41.20
CA THR A 897 -4.34 36.21 42.49
C THR A 897 -5.59 36.15 43.43
N THR A 898 -6.21 34.93 43.53
CA THR A 898 -6.72 34.18 44.74
C THR A 898 -7.88 34.76 45.64
N THR A 899 -8.68 34.04 46.47
CA THR A 899 -8.54 32.75 47.23
C THR A 899 -9.88 32.11 47.77
N LYS A 900 -9.96 30.75 47.84
CA LYS A 900 -10.68 29.74 48.71
C LYS A 900 -11.97 29.97 49.60
N LYS A 901 -12.71 28.84 49.74
CA LYS A 901 -13.54 28.27 50.87
C LYS A 901 -14.97 28.82 51.13
N GLU A 902 -15.93 28.13 51.79
CA GLU A 902 -15.93 26.91 52.66
C GLU A 902 -17.22 26.00 52.53
N GLU A 903 -17.50 25.10 53.49
CA GLU A 903 -18.31 23.84 53.40
C GLU A 903 -19.71 23.85 54.09
N THR A 904 -20.60 22.86 53.84
CA THR A 904 -21.33 22.03 54.86
C THR A 904 -22.22 20.90 54.26
N THR A 905 -22.67 19.92 55.08
CA THR A 905 -23.18 18.59 54.67
C THR A 905 -24.47 18.11 55.39
N ALA A 906 -25.17 17.10 54.82
CA ALA A 906 -26.09 16.15 55.49
C ALA A 906 -26.42 14.92 54.61
N GLU A 907 -26.70 13.75 55.20
CA GLU A 907 -26.94 12.44 54.52
C GLU A 907 -28.41 11.97 54.54
N ALA A 908 -28.79 11.07 53.60
CA ALA A 908 -29.68 9.92 53.83
C ALA A 908 -29.65 8.91 52.66
N GLU A 909 -29.59 7.61 52.97
CA GLU A 909 -29.74 6.46 52.05
C GLU A 909 -31.08 5.71 52.39
N PRO A 910 -31.63 4.73 51.61
CA PRO A 910 -30.92 3.45 51.30
C PRO A 910 -31.37 2.62 50.05
N THR A 911 -30.74 1.43 49.94
CA THR A 911 -31.22 0.15 49.34
C THR A 911 -31.11 -0.14 47.84
N THR A 912 -30.91 -1.44 47.55
CA THR A 912 -30.47 -2.06 46.29
C THR A 912 -31.40 -3.19 45.82
N THR A 913 -31.30 -3.58 44.54
CA THR A 913 -31.60 -4.96 44.08
C THR A 913 -30.82 -5.21 42.77
N ASN A 914 -30.19 -6.38 42.63
CA ASN A 914 -29.51 -6.80 41.40
C ASN A 914 -30.42 -7.66 40.52
N LYS A 915 -30.15 -7.70 39.21
CA LYS A 915 -30.42 -8.88 38.37
C LYS A 915 -29.36 -8.94 37.25
N GLU A 916 -28.88 -10.15 36.95
CA GLU A 916 -27.96 -10.46 35.86
C GLU A 916 -28.73 -11.05 34.67
N GLU A 917 -28.19 -10.83 33.46
CA GLU A 917 -28.35 -11.60 32.19
C GLU A 917 -27.49 -10.85 31.14
N GLU A 918 -26.27 -11.34 30.87
CA GLU A 918 -25.86 -12.03 29.63
C GLU A 918 -25.51 -11.08 28.45
N GLU A 919 -24.20 -10.90 28.21
CA GLU A 919 -23.65 -10.25 27.02
C GLU A 919 -23.40 -11.26 25.90
N THR A 920 -23.85 -10.96 24.68
CA THR A 920 -23.47 -11.71 23.46
C THR A 920 -22.57 -10.84 22.58
N SER A 921 -21.26 -11.05 22.64
CA SER A 921 -20.30 -10.36 21.78
C SER A 921 -20.19 -11.04 20.41
N ILE A 922 -20.23 -10.24 19.34
CA ILE A 922 -19.92 -10.67 17.98
C ILE A 922 -18.70 -9.85 17.53
N VAL A 923 -17.62 -10.54 17.17
CA VAL A 923 -16.33 -9.93 16.82
C VAL A 923 -16.07 -10.10 15.32
N THR A 924 -15.77 -8.99 14.64
CA THR A 924 -15.35 -9.02 13.23
C THR A 924 -13.86 -9.40 13.13
N ILE A 925 -13.55 -10.28 12.18
CA ILE A 925 -12.32 -11.08 12.15
C ILE A 925 -11.09 -10.26 11.73
N TYR A 926 -10.05 -10.29 12.56
CA TYR A 926 -8.67 -10.42 12.11
C TYR A 926 -8.09 -11.68 12.75
N GLU A 927 -7.61 -12.63 11.97
CA GLU A 927 -7.06 -13.88 12.52
C GLU A 927 -5.68 -13.65 13.16
N THR A 928 -5.62 -13.73 14.49
CA THR A 928 -4.41 -14.14 15.21
C THR A 928 -4.73 -15.43 15.97
N SER A 929 -3.89 -16.46 15.80
CA SER A 929 -4.15 -17.78 16.34
C SER A 929 -3.77 -17.90 17.82
N THR A 930 -4.70 -17.59 18.72
CA THR A 930 -4.59 -17.97 20.13
C THR A 930 -5.02 -19.43 20.32
N VAL A 931 -4.34 -20.15 21.23
CA VAL A 931 -4.65 -21.54 21.59
C VAL A 931 -4.94 -21.60 23.07
N ASP A 932 -6.22 -21.60 23.43
CA ASP A 932 -6.65 -21.72 24.82
C ASP A 932 -6.50 -23.16 25.34
N VAL A 933 -5.69 -23.30 26.39
CA VAL A 933 -5.52 -24.56 27.13
C VAL A 933 -6.60 -24.64 28.22
N THR A 934 -7.50 -25.62 28.10
CA THR A 934 -8.53 -25.89 29.13
C THR A 934 -7.91 -26.50 30.39
N ILE A 935 -7.53 -25.62 31.33
CA ILE A 935 -7.14 -26.03 32.69
C ILE A 935 -8.39 -26.45 33.47
N VAL A 936 -8.45 -27.72 33.87
CA VAL A 936 -9.50 -28.25 34.74
C VAL A 936 -9.19 -27.91 36.20
N GLU A 937 -10.08 -27.16 36.86
CA GLU A 937 -9.95 -26.87 38.30
C GLU A 937 -9.99 -28.13 39.16
N SER A 938 -9.24 -28.13 40.26
CA SER A 938 -9.57 -28.96 41.43
C SER A 938 -9.24 -28.23 42.73
N SER A 939 -10.06 -28.48 43.75
CA SER A 939 -10.37 -27.51 44.80
C SER A 939 -9.45 -27.56 46.03
N THR A 940 -8.99 -26.37 46.45
CA THR A 940 -8.87 -25.88 47.86
C THR A 940 -8.10 -26.68 48.91
N ILE A 941 -7.36 -25.96 49.77
CA ILE A 941 -7.55 -26.00 51.24
C ILE A 941 -7.11 -24.65 51.84
N TYR A 942 -7.78 -24.22 52.92
CA TYR A 942 -7.73 -22.86 53.45
C TYR A 942 -7.21 -22.85 54.90
N VAL A 943 -6.18 -22.03 55.21
CA VAL A 943 -5.78 -21.69 56.59
C VAL A 943 -5.25 -20.25 56.67
N ASP A 944 -6.08 -19.33 57.15
CA ASP A 944 -5.65 -18.02 57.69
C ASP A 944 -5.33 -18.17 59.20
N PRO A 945 -4.41 -17.37 59.78
CA PRO A 945 -4.91 -16.34 60.71
C PRO A 945 -4.15 -14.99 60.76
N THR A 946 -4.95 -13.91 60.89
CA THR A 946 -4.71 -12.64 61.64
C THR A 946 -3.81 -11.55 60.99
N THR A 947 -4.27 -10.33 60.60
CA THR A 947 -4.98 -9.20 61.30
C THR A 947 -4.08 -8.40 62.29
N THR A 948 -4.14 -7.06 62.48
CA THR A 948 -5.09 -5.95 62.13
C THR A 948 -4.38 -4.59 62.40
N VAL A 949 -4.80 -3.36 62.03
CA VAL A 949 -5.98 -2.84 61.27
C VAL A 949 -5.45 -2.10 60.00
N VAL A 950 -5.63 -0.83 59.57
CA VAL A 950 -6.39 0.45 59.83
C VAL A 950 -6.18 1.29 58.53
N GLU A 951 -6.95 2.30 58.07
CA GLU A 951 -8.34 2.82 58.16
C GLU A 951 -8.42 4.01 57.12
N LYS A 952 -9.52 4.58 56.57
CA LYS A 952 -11.00 4.45 56.70
C LYS A 952 -11.72 5.27 55.57
N THR A 953 -12.84 4.78 54.99
CA THR A 953 -14.07 5.53 54.50
C THR A 953 -13.97 6.76 53.53
N THR A 954 -14.97 7.20 52.72
CA THR A 954 -16.44 6.92 52.57
C THR A 954 -17.04 7.34 51.19
N THR A 955 -18.33 7.00 50.98
CA THR A 955 -19.35 7.35 49.95
C THR A 955 -19.78 8.85 49.88
N THR A 956 -20.65 9.41 48.99
CA THR A 956 -21.54 8.91 47.89
C THR A 956 -21.87 9.97 46.79
N THR A 957 -22.56 9.55 45.71
CA THR A 957 -23.27 10.26 44.58
C THR A 957 -24.33 11.33 45.01
N LYS A 958 -25.08 12.13 44.20
CA LYS A 958 -25.32 12.42 42.73
C LYS A 958 -26.00 13.82 42.56
N ALA A 959 -26.19 14.31 41.32
CA ALA A 959 -27.10 15.43 40.93
C ALA A 959 -28.57 14.96 40.70
N PRO A 960 -29.58 15.84 40.45
CA PRO A 960 -29.95 16.38 39.11
C PRO A 960 -30.35 17.90 39.16
N THR A 961 -31.29 18.59 38.46
CA THR A 961 -32.48 18.38 37.54
C THR A 961 -32.88 19.77 36.96
N THR A 962 -33.63 20.06 35.86
CA THR A 962 -34.29 19.26 34.77
C THR A 962 -33.97 19.93 33.38
N THR A 963 -34.81 20.43 32.43
CA THR A 963 -36.28 20.66 32.28
C THR A 963 -36.74 20.81 30.79
N THR A 964 -37.77 20.04 30.41
CA THR A 964 -38.86 20.14 29.38
C THR A 964 -38.93 21.33 28.38
N THR A 965 -39.19 21.14 27.06
CA THR A 965 -40.52 21.20 26.32
C THR A 965 -40.25 21.20 24.77
N THR A 966 -41.19 21.03 23.78
CA THR A 966 -42.06 19.89 23.34
C THR A 966 -42.90 20.27 22.06
N GLU A 967 -43.12 19.35 21.09
CA GLU A 967 -44.03 19.43 19.87
C GLU A 967 -43.63 20.47 18.73
N LYS A 968 -44.03 20.47 17.43
CA LYS A 968 -44.80 19.65 16.40
C LYS A 968 -44.68 20.32 14.97
N GLU A 969 -45.10 19.85 13.75
CA GLU A 969 -45.51 18.57 13.07
C GLU A 969 -45.74 18.79 11.52
N ILE A 970 -45.68 17.74 10.66
CA ILE A 970 -46.15 17.59 9.23
C ILE A 970 -45.62 18.59 8.12
N THR A 971 -45.74 18.41 6.78
CA THR A 971 -46.69 17.67 5.88
C THR A 971 -46.14 17.43 4.44
N SER A 972 -46.76 16.50 3.65
CA SER A 972 -46.95 16.50 2.15
C SER A 972 -45.69 16.29 1.25
N THR A 973 -45.60 15.46 0.19
CA THR A 973 -46.47 14.99 -0.94
C THR A 973 -46.73 16.05 -2.03
N GLU A 974 -46.83 15.78 -3.36
CA GLU A 974 -46.84 14.53 -4.19
C GLU A 974 -46.66 14.85 -5.72
N GLU A 975 -46.51 13.80 -6.57
CA GLU A 975 -47.00 13.70 -7.99
C GLU A 975 -46.51 14.68 -9.11
N GLU A 976 -46.67 14.47 -10.44
CA GLU A 976 -47.14 13.35 -11.31
C GLU A 976 -46.58 13.45 -12.77
N THR A 977 -46.23 12.32 -13.41
CA THR A 977 -46.41 11.93 -14.86
C THR A 977 -45.93 12.88 -16.02
N THR A 978 -46.06 12.64 -17.35
CA THR A 978 -46.83 11.63 -18.15
C THR A 978 -46.31 11.35 -19.61
N THR A 979 -46.22 10.07 -19.99
CA THR A 979 -46.57 9.44 -21.32
C THR A 979 -45.89 9.74 -22.70
N THR A 980 -45.38 8.65 -23.31
CA THR A 980 -45.53 8.21 -24.76
C THR A 980 -44.78 8.94 -25.90
N THR A 981 -44.55 8.41 -27.13
CA THR A 981 -45.11 7.22 -27.85
C THR A 981 -44.18 6.67 -28.97
N THR A 982 -43.98 5.34 -29.01
CA THR A 982 -44.06 4.40 -30.17
C THR A 982 -43.25 4.57 -31.50
N THR A 983 -42.94 3.40 -32.11
CA THR A 983 -42.77 3.06 -33.55
C THR A 983 -41.44 3.30 -34.29
N THR A 984 -41.00 2.54 -35.33
CA THR A 984 -40.85 1.07 -35.63
C THR A 984 -40.09 0.94 -36.99
N GLU A 985 -39.57 -0.25 -37.31
CA GLU A 985 -39.02 -0.72 -38.62
C GLU A 985 -37.54 -0.39 -38.98
N LYS A 986 -36.79 -1.15 -39.83
CA LYS A 986 -36.78 -2.58 -40.24
C LYS A 986 -35.75 -2.85 -41.36
N LYS A 987 -34.96 -3.93 -41.24
CA LYS A 987 -34.11 -4.54 -42.32
C LYS A 987 -32.98 -3.67 -42.91
N THR A 988 -31.84 -4.27 -43.23
CA THR A 988 -31.67 -4.99 -44.51
C THR A 988 -30.67 -6.15 -44.41
N THR A 989 -30.76 -7.10 -45.34
CA THR A 989 -30.01 -8.36 -45.35
C THR A 989 -29.04 -8.41 -46.53
N THR A 990 -27.80 -8.84 -46.31
CA THR A 990 -26.86 -9.26 -47.37
C THR A 990 -26.19 -10.57 -46.98
N THR A 991 -25.88 -11.45 -47.94
CA THR A 991 -25.40 -12.82 -47.67
C THR A 991 -24.45 -13.29 -48.77
N THR A 992 -23.22 -13.68 -48.40
CA THR A 992 -22.25 -14.43 -49.22
C THR A 992 -21.40 -15.28 -48.27
N THR A 993 -21.68 -16.57 -48.03
CA THR A 993 -21.39 -17.77 -48.86
C THR A 993 -19.96 -18.31 -48.68
N GLU A 994 -19.86 -19.61 -48.35
CA GLU A 994 -18.65 -20.35 -47.95
C GLU A 994 -17.59 -20.54 -49.05
N LYS A 995 -16.37 -20.92 -48.63
CA LYS A 995 -15.61 -21.96 -49.34
C LYS A 995 -14.95 -22.93 -48.38
N LYS A 996 -15.10 -24.23 -48.66
CA LYS A 996 -14.64 -25.37 -47.84
C LYS A 996 -13.61 -26.20 -48.60
N THR A 997 -12.57 -26.65 -47.90
CA THR A 997 -11.60 -27.68 -48.36
C THR A 997 -11.39 -28.70 -47.23
N THR A 998 -10.90 -29.92 -47.50
CA THR A 998 -11.08 -31.05 -46.56
C THR A 998 -9.95 -32.09 -46.57
N LYS A 999 -9.51 -32.50 -45.37
CA LYS A 999 -8.72 -33.70 -45.00
C LYS A 999 -7.34 -33.95 -45.63
N THR A 1000 -6.41 -34.42 -44.79
CA THR A 1000 -5.97 -35.85 -44.75
C THR A 1000 -5.49 -36.17 -43.32
N THR A 1001 -5.43 -37.46 -42.95
CA THR A 1001 -5.16 -37.98 -41.59
C THR A 1001 -4.11 -39.09 -41.63
N THR A 1002 -3.32 -39.23 -40.57
CA THR A 1002 -2.52 -40.43 -40.26
C THR A 1002 -2.50 -40.68 -38.75
N ASP A 1003 -2.48 -41.96 -38.39
CA ASP A 1003 -2.64 -42.57 -37.06
C ASP A 1003 -1.28 -42.68 -36.30
N ASP A 1004 -1.12 -43.18 -35.07
CA ASP A 1004 -1.90 -43.17 -33.79
C ASP A 1004 -1.14 -44.06 -32.77
N GLU A 1005 -0.68 -43.55 -31.62
CA GLU A 1005 -0.20 -44.33 -30.45
C GLU A 1005 -0.17 -43.43 -29.18
N PRO A 1006 -0.13 -43.99 -27.95
CA PRO A 1006 -1.11 -43.60 -26.94
C PRO A 1006 -0.65 -42.53 -25.94
N THR A 1007 -1.57 -41.64 -25.59
CA THR A 1007 -1.45 -40.72 -24.45
C THR A 1007 -2.03 -41.35 -23.18
N GLU A 1008 -1.31 -41.28 -22.06
CA GLU A 1008 -1.81 -41.72 -20.75
C GLU A 1008 -2.97 -40.84 -20.26
N THR A 1009 -3.94 -41.45 -19.57
CA THR A 1009 -5.03 -40.71 -18.90
C THR A 1009 -4.47 -40.05 -17.64
N PRO A 1010 -4.63 -38.73 -17.43
CA PRO A 1010 -4.23 -38.09 -16.18
C PRO A 1010 -5.10 -38.64 -15.03
N THR A 1011 -4.46 -39.24 -14.03
CA THR A 1011 -5.11 -39.59 -12.78
C THR A 1011 -5.39 -38.33 -11.98
N GLU A 1012 -6.64 -38.15 -11.54
CA GLU A 1012 -6.98 -37.09 -10.58
C GLU A 1012 -6.14 -37.28 -9.31
N LYS A 1013 -5.34 -36.27 -8.98
CA LYS A 1013 -4.57 -36.25 -7.73
C LYS A 1013 -5.48 -35.77 -6.62
N CYS A 1014 -5.67 -36.60 -5.61
CA CYS A 1014 -6.26 -36.18 -4.35
C CYS A 1014 -5.47 -35.05 -3.70
N ASN A 1015 -6.14 -34.22 -2.91
CA ASN A 1015 -5.56 -33.05 -2.26
C ASN A 1015 -4.38 -33.41 -1.37
N ALA A 1016 -3.36 -32.54 -1.36
CA ALA A 1016 -2.24 -32.64 -0.44
C ALA A 1016 -2.70 -32.59 1.04
N GLY A 1017 -1.82 -33.04 1.94
CA GLY A 1017 -2.05 -32.83 3.37
C GLY A 1017 -2.28 -31.35 3.69
N TRP A 1018 -3.25 -31.10 4.58
CA TRP A 1018 -3.71 -29.77 5.03
C TRP A 1018 -4.44 -28.90 4.00
N ALA A 1019 -4.59 -29.33 2.75
CA ALA A 1019 -5.43 -28.64 1.77
C ALA A 1019 -6.93 -28.86 2.02
N ARG A 1020 -7.78 -27.93 1.52
CA ARG A 1020 -9.24 -28.06 1.55
C ARG A 1020 -9.69 -29.22 0.66
N CYS A 1021 -10.68 -29.97 1.13
CA CYS A 1021 -11.22 -31.17 0.47
C CYS A 1021 -12.75 -31.25 0.53
N GLY A 1022 -13.43 -30.16 0.91
CA GLY A 1022 -14.89 -30.14 0.96
C GLY A 1022 -15.48 -28.92 1.66
N GLY A 1023 -16.78 -29.03 1.92
CA GLY A 1023 -17.63 -27.98 2.47
C GLY A 1023 -18.46 -27.26 1.39
N ILE A 1024 -19.56 -26.62 1.79
CA ILE A 1024 -20.50 -25.97 0.87
C ILE A 1024 -19.76 -24.96 -0.04
N GLY A 1025 -20.08 -25.02 -1.34
CA GLY A 1025 -19.46 -24.19 -2.37
C GLY A 1025 -18.07 -24.64 -2.85
N PHE A 1026 -17.49 -25.71 -2.28
CA PHE A 1026 -16.22 -26.25 -2.77
C PHE A 1026 -16.38 -27.01 -4.10
N ALA A 1027 -15.64 -26.61 -5.13
CA ALA A 1027 -15.66 -27.22 -6.47
C ALA A 1027 -14.41 -28.07 -6.78
N GLY A 1028 -13.53 -28.30 -5.80
CA GLY A 1028 -12.33 -29.14 -5.95
C GLY A 1028 -12.61 -30.63 -5.74
N VAL A 1029 -11.57 -31.47 -5.90
CA VAL A 1029 -11.67 -32.91 -5.62
C VAL A 1029 -11.86 -33.16 -4.12
N GLU A 1030 -12.63 -34.16 -3.72
CA GLU A 1030 -12.97 -34.37 -2.30
C GLU A 1030 -12.01 -35.32 -1.54
N CYS A 1031 -11.13 -36.03 -2.26
CA CYS A 1031 -10.21 -37.00 -1.65
C CYS A 1031 -8.89 -36.36 -1.17
N CYS A 1032 -8.20 -37.05 -0.26
CA CYS A 1032 -6.89 -36.67 0.29
C CYS A 1032 -5.79 -37.67 -0.12
N VAL A 1033 -4.53 -37.23 -0.11
CA VAL A 1033 -3.37 -38.12 -0.27
C VAL A 1033 -3.31 -39.19 0.82
N GLU A 1034 -2.65 -40.32 0.51
CA GLU A 1034 -2.52 -41.46 1.41
C GLU A 1034 -1.90 -41.06 2.77
N GLY A 1035 -2.49 -41.54 3.87
CA GLY A 1035 -2.13 -41.14 5.23
C GLY A 1035 -2.87 -39.89 5.76
N TYR A 1036 -3.75 -39.29 4.96
CA TYR A 1036 -4.64 -38.21 5.35
C TYR A 1036 -6.11 -38.57 5.04
N TYR A 1037 -7.06 -37.97 5.78
CA TYR A 1037 -8.49 -38.07 5.49
C TYR A 1037 -9.16 -36.69 5.51
N CYS A 1038 -10.27 -36.55 4.79
CA CYS A 1038 -11.02 -35.31 4.76
C CYS A 1038 -11.86 -35.17 6.03
N LYS A 1039 -11.48 -34.25 6.92
CA LYS A 1039 -12.22 -33.93 8.15
C LYS A 1039 -13.06 -32.67 7.92
N LYS A 1040 -14.37 -32.78 8.08
CA LYS A 1040 -15.27 -31.61 8.19
C LYS A 1040 -14.89 -30.80 9.43
N GLN A 1041 -14.51 -29.53 9.24
CA GLN A 1041 -14.26 -28.60 10.35
C GLN A 1041 -15.53 -27.78 10.64
N ASN A 1042 -16.23 -27.35 9.58
CA ASN A 1042 -17.58 -26.79 9.65
C ASN A 1042 -18.37 -27.09 8.35
N GLU A 1043 -19.57 -26.54 8.19
CA GLU A 1043 -20.43 -26.75 7.01
C GLU A 1043 -19.77 -26.30 5.69
N TRP A 1044 -18.96 -25.25 5.73
CA TRP A 1044 -18.35 -24.57 4.59
C TRP A 1044 -16.93 -25.04 4.29
N TYR A 1045 -16.25 -25.70 5.24
CA TYR A 1045 -14.85 -26.08 5.14
C TYR A 1045 -14.55 -27.47 5.71
N SER A 1046 -13.98 -28.33 4.86
CA SER A 1046 -13.36 -29.61 5.23
C SER A 1046 -11.90 -29.65 4.77
N GLN A 1047 -11.03 -30.28 5.56
CA GLN A 1047 -9.58 -30.25 5.38
C GLN A 1047 -8.95 -31.65 5.43
N CYS A 1048 -7.92 -31.90 4.63
CA CYS A 1048 -7.13 -33.12 4.71
C CYS A 1048 -6.26 -33.09 5.98
N VAL A 1049 -6.60 -33.89 6.99
CA VAL A 1049 -5.81 -34.00 8.24
C VAL A 1049 -5.15 -35.37 8.36
N PRO A 1050 -3.98 -35.50 9.04
CA PRO A 1050 -3.28 -36.76 9.16
C PRO A 1050 -4.11 -37.86 9.85
N GLY A 1051 -3.94 -39.10 9.40
CA GLY A 1051 -4.55 -40.29 9.97
C GLY A 1051 -5.51 -41.00 9.01
N THR A 1052 -6.33 -41.89 9.57
CA THR A 1052 -7.44 -42.53 8.87
C THR A 1052 -8.76 -42.01 9.41
N ALA A 1053 -9.78 -41.91 8.56
CA ALA A 1053 -11.12 -41.53 8.99
C ALA A 1053 -11.59 -42.44 10.14
N PRO A 1054 -12.22 -41.88 11.19
CA PRO A 1054 -12.82 -42.70 12.23
C PRO A 1054 -13.89 -43.61 11.62
N LYS A 1055 -13.98 -44.84 12.11
CA LYS A 1055 -15.11 -45.70 11.79
C LYS A 1055 -16.30 -45.19 12.59
N GLU A 1056 -17.42 -44.97 11.92
CA GLU A 1056 -18.70 -44.84 12.59
C GLU A 1056 -19.08 -46.25 13.10
N ASP A 1057 -19.28 -46.38 14.41
CA ASP A 1057 -19.76 -47.62 15.03
C ASP A 1057 -21.29 -47.64 14.97
N ASP A 1058 -21.88 -48.67 14.36
CA ASP A 1058 -23.33 -48.88 14.27
C ASP A 1058 -23.92 -49.29 15.64
N ASP A 1059 -24.95 -48.60 16.12
CA ASP A 1059 -25.96 -49.09 17.09
C ASP A 1059 -27.07 -48.04 17.31
N GLU A 1060 -28.38 -48.31 17.35
CA GLU A 1060 -29.21 -49.32 16.65
C GLU A 1060 -30.68 -48.82 16.69
N ASN A 1061 -31.30 -48.52 15.54
CA ASN A 1061 -32.68 -48.95 15.20
C ASN A 1061 -33.03 -48.67 13.72
N ASP A 1062 -33.85 -49.53 13.11
CA ASP A 1062 -34.11 -49.60 11.66
C ASP A 1062 -35.59 -49.30 11.30
N GLU A 1063 -35.84 -48.84 10.07
CA GLU A 1063 -36.70 -49.57 9.11
C GLU A 1063 -36.70 -48.95 7.69
N THR A 1064 -35.68 -49.28 6.89
CA THR A 1064 -35.80 -49.54 5.42
C THR A 1064 -36.21 -48.39 4.44
N THR A 1065 -36.04 -48.46 3.10
CA THR A 1065 -35.45 -49.49 2.20
C THR A 1065 -34.79 -48.85 0.95
N THR A 1066 -33.64 -49.41 0.53
CA THR A 1066 -33.07 -49.44 -0.84
C THR A 1066 -32.93 -48.17 -1.70
N VAL A 1067 -31.67 -47.73 -1.85
CA VAL A 1067 -31.15 -47.08 -3.08
C VAL A 1067 -30.96 -48.12 -4.20
N THR A 1068 -30.97 -47.71 -5.47
CA THR A 1068 -30.38 -48.50 -6.58
C THR A 1068 -29.70 -47.59 -7.60
N THR A 1069 -28.38 -47.63 -7.64
CA THR A 1069 -27.51 -46.76 -8.45
C THR A 1069 -27.24 -47.37 -9.83
N ILE A 1070 -27.55 -46.67 -10.94
CA ILE A 1070 -26.98 -46.97 -12.27
C ILE A 1070 -26.62 -45.68 -13.01
N THR A 1071 -25.34 -45.55 -13.35
CA THR A 1071 -24.72 -44.46 -14.14
C THR A 1071 -24.91 -44.66 -15.65
N LYS A 1072 -25.17 -43.59 -16.42
CA LYS A 1072 -24.50 -43.30 -17.73
C LYS A 1072 -24.96 -42.03 -18.49
N THR A 1073 -23.99 -41.15 -18.71
CA THR A 1073 -23.55 -40.51 -19.98
C THR A 1073 -24.54 -40.30 -21.15
N LYS A 1074 -24.52 -39.07 -21.70
CA LYS A 1074 -25.03 -38.67 -23.06
C LYS A 1074 -24.29 -39.48 -24.17
N THR A 1075 -24.79 -39.69 -25.40
CA THR A 1075 -24.99 -38.66 -26.45
C THR A 1075 -25.77 -39.10 -27.72
N VAL A 1076 -26.41 -38.12 -28.38
CA VAL A 1076 -26.51 -37.88 -29.86
C VAL A 1076 -27.46 -38.70 -30.78
N THR A 1077 -28.61 -38.05 -31.09
CA THR A 1077 -29.39 -38.00 -32.36
C THR A 1077 -29.99 -39.25 -33.05
N LYS A 1078 -31.31 -39.19 -33.31
CA LYS A 1078 -31.87 -38.85 -34.65
C LYS A 1078 -33.36 -38.46 -34.60
N GLN A 1079 -33.79 -37.60 -35.52
CA GLN A 1079 -35.19 -37.19 -35.75
C GLN A 1079 -35.89 -38.17 -36.73
N PRO A 1080 -37.24 -38.25 -36.79
CA PRO A 1080 -37.99 -37.33 -37.68
C PRO A 1080 -39.44 -36.94 -37.25
N THR A 1081 -39.92 -35.78 -37.71
CA THR A 1081 -41.29 -35.40 -38.21
C THR A 1081 -42.57 -36.12 -37.68
N THR A 1082 -43.75 -35.51 -37.43
CA THR A 1082 -44.31 -34.15 -37.67
C THR A 1082 -45.74 -33.97 -37.09
N LYS A 1083 -46.22 -32.72 -36.95
CA LYS A 1083 -47.65 -32.26 -36.85
C LYS A 1083 -48.39 -32.60 -35.51
N THR A 1084 -49.38 -31.84 -34.99
CA THR A 1084 -50.24 -30.78 -35.59
C THR A 1084 -50.53 -29.60 -34.62
N THR A 1085 -50.67 -28.41 -35.21
CA THR A 1085 -51.48 -27.18 -34.92
C THR A 1085 -52.77 -27.38 -34.07
N VAL A 1086 -53.46 -26.42 -33.40
CA VAL A 1086 -53.70 -24.93 -33.47
C VAL A 1086 -54.03 -24.43 -32.03
N LYS A 1087 -53.46 -23.37 -31.41
CA LYS A 1087 -53.62 -21.87 -31.51
C LYS A 1087 -55.02 -21.26 -31.16
N THR A 1088 -55.02 -20.06 -30.56
CA THR A 1088 -56.11 -19.02 -30.54
C THR A 1088 -57.19 -19.10 -29.42
N THR A 1089 -57.72 -18.04 -28.76
CA THR A 1089 -57.32 -16.64 -28.40
C THR A 1089 -58.35 -15.98 -27.43
N ILE A 1090 -57.87 -15.13 -26.49
CA ILE A 1090 -58.49 -13.98 -25.75
C ILE A 1090 -60.02 -13.72 -25.79
N THR A 1091 -60.61 -13.43 -24.60
CA THR A 1091 -61.66 -12.39 -24.40
C THR A 1091 -61.54 -11.69 -23.03
N LYS A 1092 -61.76 -10.36 -22.96
CA LYS A 1092 -61.97 -9.55 -21.71
C LYS A 1092 -63.47 -9.26 -21.50
N THR A 1093 -63.92 -9.05 -20.26
CA THR A 1093 -65.09 -8.21 -19.87
C THR A 1093 -64.84 -7.56 -18.48
N LYS A 1094 -65.65 -6.56 -18.07
CA LYS A 1094 -65.44 -5.61 -16.95
C LYS A 1094 -66.72 -5.47 -16.10
N THR A 1095 -66.60 -4.94 -14.86
CA THR A 1095 -67.68 -4.45 -13.94
C THR A 1095 -68.56 -5.56 -13.32
N THR A 1096 -69.18 -5.44 -12.12
CA THR A 1096 -69.68 -4.24 -11.40
C THR A 1096 -69.62 -4.39 -9.85
N THR A 1097 -69.73 -3.28 -9.11
CA THR A 1097 -69.85 -3.15 -7.64
C THR A 1097 -71.27 -3.41 -7.08
N ILE A 1098 -71.37 -3.90 -5.84
CA ILE A 1098 -72.47 -3.68 -4.85
C ILE A 1098 -71.86 -3.75 -3.43
N ASP A 1099 -72.43 -3.02 -2.47
CA ASP A 1099 -71.92 -2.74 -1.12
C ASP A 1099 -72.56 -3.57 0.03
N GLU A 1100 -71.94 -3.44 1.22
CA GLU A 1100 -72.54 -3.34 2.58
C GLU A 1100 -73.12 -4.52 3.42
N GLU A 1101 -73.10 -4.24 4.73
CA GLU A 1101 -73.78 -4.82 5.92
C GLU A 1101 -73.65 -6.32 6.32
N SER A 1102 -72.70 -6.57 7.24
CA SER A 1102 -72.96 -6.79 8.69
C SER A 1102 -74.26 -7.52 9.14
N THR A 1103 -74.10 -8.52 10.03
CA THR A 1103 -74.98 -8.67 11.22
C THR A 1103 -74.34 -9.56 12.31
N THR A 1104 -74.76 -9.39 13.57
CA THR A 1104 -74.12 -9.96 14.77
C THR A 1104 -75.03 -10.89 15.58
N ALA A 1105 -74.42 -11.78 16.39
CA ALA A 1105 -75.09 -12.48 17.50
C ALA A 1105 -74.08 -12.94 18.58
N ALA A 1106 -74.38 -12.66 19.86
CA ALA A 1106 -73.69 -13.19 21.06
C ALA A 1106 -74.50 -14.37 21.65
N ALA A 1107 -74.15 -15.08 22.74
CA ALA A 1107 -73.13 -14.93 23.79
C ALA A 1107 -72.62 -16.37 24.19
N GLU A 1108 -71.93 -16.70 25.30
CA GLU A 1108 -71.82 -16.11 26.65
C GLU A 1108 -70.50 -16.59 27.36
N GLU A 1109 -70.23 -16.15 28.59
CA GLU A 1109 -68.90 -16.10 29.22
C GLU A 1109 -68.40 -17.39 29.94
N THR A 1110 -67.08 -17.56 30.10
CA THR A 1110 -66.40 -17.44 31.42
C THR A 1110 -64.85 -17.55 31.41
N THR A 1111 -64.19 -16.46 31.82
CA THR A 1111 -62.93 -16.38 32.61
C THR A 1111 -61.61 -17.02 32.13
N LYS A 1112 -60.66 -16.11 31.79
CA LYS A 1112 -59.32 -15.92 32.42
C LYS A 1112 -58.04 -16.33 31.65
N THR A 1113 -57.06 -15.41 31.72
CA THR A 1113 -55.60 -15.51 31.43
C THR A 1113 -55.20 -15.10 30.01
N SER A 1114 -54.06 -14.40 29.91
CA SER A 1114 -53.51 -13.75 28.72
C SER A 1114 -52.53 -14.64 27.96
N ILE A 1115 -52.57 -14.55 26.63
CA ILE A 1115 -51.49 -14.88 25.69
C ILE A 1115 -51.56 -13.81 24.59
N ASP A 1116 -50.40 -13.41 24.08
CA ASP A 1116 -50.20 -12.24 23.22
C ASP A 1116 -50.54 -12.51 21.73
N GLU A 1117 -50.86 -11.44 20.98
CA GLU A 1117 -51.00 -11.49 19.52
C GLU A 1117 -49.65 -11.20 18.85
N GLU A 1118 -49.28 -11.97 17.82
CA GLU A 1118 -48.01 -11.77 17.09
C GLU A 1118 -48.05 -10.49 16.25
N GLU A 1119 -47.19 -9.52 16.59
CA GLU A 1119 -47.05 -8.26 15.85
C GLU A 1119 -46.31 -8.52 14.53
N CYS A 1120 -46.94 -8.23 13.38
CA CYS A 1120 -46.31 -8.44 12.07
C CYS A 1120 -45.10 -7.53 11.85
N SER A 1121 -44.10 -8.02 11.12
CA SER A 1121 -42.87 -7.30 10.84
C SER A 1121 -43.13 -5.92 10.20
N GLY A 1122 -42.46 -4.90 10.75
CA GLY A 1122 -42.59 -3.52 10.34
C GLY A 1122 -41.99 -3.21 8.95
N PRO A 1123 -42.10 -1.96 8.50
CA PRO A 1123 -41.48 -1.48 7.26
C PRO A 1123 -40.00 -1.87 7.18
N TYR A 1124 -39.58 -2.50 6.07
CA TYR A 1124 -38.22 -2.98 5.83
C TYR A 1124 -37.65 -4.00 6.86
N GLN A 1125 -38.47 -4.56 7.76
CA GLN A 1125 -38.02 -5.62 8.66
C GLN A 1125 -38.02 -7.00 7.97
N LYS A 1126 -37.24 -7.95 8.52
CA LYS A 1126 -37.20 -9.34 8.05
C LYS A 1126 -38.53 -10.03 8.34
N CYS A 1127 -39.03 -10.82 7.39
CA CYS A 1127 -40.30 -11.54 7.45
C CYS A 1127 -40.22 -12.98 6.90
N GLY A 1128 -39.01 -13.47 6.60
CA GLY A 1128 -38.84 -14.82 6.07
C GLY A 1128 -37.39 -15.20 5.78
N GLY A 1129 -37.24 -16.40 5.23
CA GLY A 1129 -35.96 -17.08 5.01
C GLY A 1129 -35.74 -18.27 5.94
N ILE A 1130 -34.97 -19.26 5.48
CA ILE A 1130 -34.57 -20.46 6.23
C ILE A 1130 -33.92 -20.05 7.56
N GLY A 1131 -34.40 -20.66 8.65
CA GLY A 1131 -33.92 -20.40 10.01
C GLY A 1131 -34.49 -19.13 10.67
N PHE A 1132 -35.34 -18.35 9.99
CA PHE A 1132 -36.07 -17.25 10.63
C PHE A 1132 -37.18 -17.79 11.54
N THR A 1133 -37.31 -17.20 12.73
CA THR A 1133 -38.29 -17.58 13.77
C THR A 1133 -39.21 -16.43 14.18
N GLY A 1134 -39.17 -15.30 13.47
CA GLY A 1134 -40.01 -14.13 13.70
C GLY A 1134 -41.27 -14.10 12.82
N PRO A 1135 -41.98 -12.96 12.80
CA PRO A 1135 -43.27 -12.84 12.11
C PRO A 1135 -43.17 -13.04 10.60
N HIS A 1136 -43.89 -14.02 10.06
CA HIS A 1136 -43.97 -14.29 8.62
C HIS A 1136 -45.00 -13.42 7.86
N CYS A 1137 -45.35 -12.28 8.44
CA CYS A 1137 -46.28 -11.30 7.89
C CYS A 1137 -45.70 -9.89 8.02
N CYS A 1138 -46.21 -8.97 7.21
CA CYS A 1138 -45.83 -7.57 7.24
C CYS A 1138 -47.02 -6.69 7.64
N VAL A 1139 -46.74 -5.51 8.19
CA VAL A 1139 -47.77 -4.50 8.49
C VAL A 1139 -48.56 -4.06 7.24
N GLU A 1140 -49.76 -3.53 7.43
CA GLU A 1140 -50.68 -3.17 6.34
C GLU A 1140 -50.04 -2.20 5.32
N GLY A 1141 -50.20 -2.51 4.02
CA GLY A 1141 -49.54 -1.79 2.92
C GLY A 1141 -48.16 -2.33 2.53
N TRP A 1142 -47.66 -3.38 3.20
CA TRP A 1142 -46.38 -4.02 2.93
C TRP A 1142 -46.57 -5.50 2.63
N THR A 1143 -45.75 -6.04 1.72
CA THR A 1143 -45.70 -7.48 1.41
C THR A 1143 -44.35 -8.03 1.81
N CYS A 1144 -44.32 -9.26 2.31
CA CYS A 1144 -43.07 -9.99 2.42
C CYS A 1144 -42.59 -10.33 1.01
N LYS A 1145 -41.33 -10.01 0.70
CA LYS A 1145 -40.67 -10.34 -0.56
C LYS A 1145 -39.42 -11.15 -0.25
N ASP A 1146 -39.29 -12.30 -0.88
CA ASP A 1146 -38.08 -13.12 -0.83
C ASP A 1146 -36.97 -12.47 -1.67
N PHE A 1147 -35.76 -12.38 -1.10
CA PHE A 1147 -34.55 -11.92 -1.81
C PHE A 1147 -33.58 -13.08 -2.04
N ASN A 1148 -33.49 -14.00 -1.09
CA ASN A 1148 -32.84 -15.30 -1.23
C ASN A 1148 -33.43 -16.30 -0.22
N ASP A 1149 -33.05 -17.57 -0.31
CA ASP A 1149 -33.58 -18.66 0.53
C ASP A 1149 -33.45 -18.41 2.04
N TYR A 1150 -32.53 -17.53 2.49
CA TYR A 1150 -32.28 -17.21 3.91
C TYR A 1150 -32.79 -15.82 4.34
N TYR A 1151 -33.35 -15.02 3.41
CA TYR A 1151 -33.80 -13.66 3.70
C TYR A 1151 -34.99 -13.20 2.84
N SER A 1152 -36.09 -12.91 3.53
CA SER A 1152 -37.26 -12.19 3.00
C SER A 1152 -37.52 -10.94 3.84
N GLN A 1153 -37.91 -9.84 3.20
CA GLN A 1153 -38.08 -8.52 3.82
C GLN A 1153 -39.44 -7.89 3.47
N CYS A 1154 -40.01 -7.13 4.40
CA CYS A 1154 -41.20 -6.33 4.15
C CYS A 1154 -40.88 -5.16 3.20
N VAL A 1155 -41.42 -5.22 1.99
CA VAL A 1155 -41.35 -4.14 0.99
C VAL A 1155 -42.73 -3.55 0.76
N LYS A 1156 -42.81 -2.27 0.41
CA LYS A 1156 -44.08 -1.59 0.13
C LYS A 1156 -44.76 -2.17 -1.11
N ILE A 1157 -46.09 -2.29 -1.05
CA ILE A 1157 -46.96 -2.75 -2.16
C ILE A 1157 -47.19 -1.63 -3.18
#